data_AF-L5LUT6-F1
#
_entry.id   AF-L5LUT6-F1
#
_cell.length_a   1.000
_cell.length_b   1.000
_cell.length_c   1.000
_cell.angle_alpha   90.00
_cell.angle_beta   90.00
_cell.angle_gamma   90.00
#
_symmetry.space_group_name_H-M   'P 1'
#
loop_
_entity.id
_entity.type
_entity.pdbx_description
1 polymer ?
#
loop_
_entity_poly.entity_id
_entity_poly.type
_entity_poly.pdbx_seq_one_letter_code
_entity_poly.pdbx_strand_id
1 'polypeptide(L)'
;MWLAVFSYLSHQDLSVCMRVCTTWNRWCCDKRLWARIDLTHCRLITPLMLSGIIRRQPVSLDLSWTSISKIQLSWLIRRLPGLRHLALAGCSWITASALCTSGCPLLRTLDVQWVEGLKDVEMRLLLSPPTGNRPGQMDHRSKLRNIVELRLAGLDITDASLWLISRHLPQLAKLHLSYCNHVTDQSINLLTAVGTATRDSLTEIHLSDCSQVTDKCLSFFKRCGNICQIDLRYCPQVTKAGCEQFIAEMSVNASRQEAKLMEECDLLIEIIQQRRQIIGTKIKEGKVMRLRKLAQQIANCKQCIERSASLISQAEHSLKENDHARFLQTAKNITERVSMATASSQVLIPEINLNDTFDTFALDFSREKKLLECLDYLTAPNPPTIREELCTASYDTITVHWTSDDEFSVVSYELQYTIFTGQANVVSLCNSADSWMIVPNIKQNHYTVHGLQSGTKYIFIVKAINQAGSRSSEPGKLKTNSQPFKLDPKSAHRKLKVSHDNLTVERDESSSKKSHTPERFTSQGSYGVAGNVFIDSGRHYWEVVISGSTWYAIGLAYKSAPKHEWIGKNSASWALCRCHNNWVVRHNGKEIPIEPSPHLRRVGILLDYDNGSVAFYDALNSVHLYTFDITFSQPVCPTFTVWNKCLTIITGLPIPDHLDCTEQLP
;
A
#
# COMPACT_ATOMS: atom_id res chain seq x y z
N MET A 1 22.46 -44.59 -1.33
CA MET A 1 23.82 -45.17 -1.47
C MET A 1 24.44 -44.83 -2.83
N TRP A 2 23.95 -45.34 -3.96
CA TRP A 2 24.57 -45.09 -5.29
C TRP A 2 24.69 -43.63 -5.71
N LEU A 3 23.70 -42.79 -5.44
CA LEU A 3 23.80 -41.34 -5.72
C LEU A 3 24.94 -40.64 -4.97
N ALA A 4 25.24 -41.11 -3.74
CA ALA A 4 26.37 -40.59 -2.97
C ALA A 4 27.72 -41.10 -3.51
N VAL A 5 27.74 -42.23 -4.21
CA VAL A 5 28.94 -42.69 -4.92
C VAL A 5 29.15 -41.87 -6.18
N PHE A 6 28.08 -41.68 -6.97
CA PHE A 6 28.13 -40.90 -8.22
C PHE A 6 28.45 -39.42 -7.98
N SER A 7 28.18 -38.85 -6.81
CA SER A 7 28.54 -37.46 -6.49
C SER A 7 30.05 -37.21 -6.38
N TYR A 8 30.86 -38.26 -6.29
CA TYR A 8 32.33 -38.16 -6.32
C TYR A 8 32.92 -38.24 -7.74
N LEU A 9 32.10 -38.53 -8.75
CA LEU A 9 32.55 -38.67 -10.13
C LEU A 9 32.49 -37.34 -10.89
N SER A 10 33.41 -37.14 -11.83
CA SER A 10 33.37 -35.99 -12.72
C SER A 10 32.19 -36.08 -13.71
N HIS A 11 31.78 -34.96 -14.32
CA HIS A 11 30.76 -34.98 -15.38
C HIS A 11 31.15 -35.87 -16.57
N GLN A 12 32.44 -36.01 -16.85
CA GLN A 12 32.95 -36.90 -17.89
C GLN A 12 32.75 -38.37 -17.49
N ASP A 13 33.12 -38.74 -16.27
CA ASP A 13 32.96 -40.11 -15.75
C ASP A 13 31.49 -40.49 -15.61
N LEU A 14 30.63 -39.56 -15.20
CA LEU A 14 29.18 -39.77 -15.19
C LEU A 14 28.65 -40.07 -16.59
N SER A 15 29.17 -39.39 -17.61
CA SER A 15 28.78 -39.65 -19.01
C SER A 15 29.23 -41.03 -19.49
N VAL A 16 30.39 -41.51 -19.02
CA VAL A 16 30.83 -42.89 -19.26
C VAL A 16 29.93 -43.89 -18.52
N CYS A 17 29.63 -43.65 -17.25
CA CYS A 17 28.74 -44.48 -16.43
C CYS A 17 27.33 -44.62 -17.03
N MET A 18 26.83 -43.58 -17.70
CA MET A 18 25.54 -43.60 -18.39
C MET A 18 25.46 -44.64 -19.53
N ARG A 19 26.61 -45.12 -20.03
CA ARG A 19 26.68 -46.11 -21.12
C ARG A 19 26.66 -47.55 -20.61
N VAL A 20 26.80 -47.78 -19.30
CA VAL A 20 26.91 -49.11 -18.69
C VAL A 20 25.59 -49.88 -18.77
N CYS A 21 24.51 -49.30 -18.25
CA CYS A 21 23.16 -49.89 -18.33
C CYS A 21 22.06 -48.83 -18.16
N THR A 22 20.82 -49.20 -18.42
CA THR A 22 19.65 -48.28 -18.33
C THR A 22 19.44 -47.73 -16.91
N THR A 23 19.74 -48.52 -15.89
CA THR A 23 19.65 -48.11 -14.48
C THR A 23 20.71 -47.06 -14.13
N TRP A 24 21.97 -47.30 -14.51
CA TRP A 24 23.06 -46.35 -14.31
C TRP A 24 22.84 -45.06 -15.10
N ASN A 25 22.29 -45.17 -16.32
CA ASN A 25 21.87 -44.00 -17.10
C ASN A 25 20.85 -43.13 -16.35
N ARG A 26 19.84 -43.74 -15.72
CA ARG A 26 18.84 -43.00 -14.92
C ARG A 26 19.48 -42.36 -13.69
N TRP A 27 20.32 -43.07 -12.94
CA TRP A 27 20.97 -42.54 -11.74
C TRP A 27 21.96 -41.42 -12.06
N CYS A 28 22.79 -41.59 -13.09
CA CYS A 28 23.75 -40.58 -13.50
C CYS A 28 23.07 -39.33 -14.08
N CYS A 29 21.81 -39.41 -14.53
CA CYS A 29 21.03 -38.25 -14.99
C CYS A 29 20.35 -37.48 -13.84
N ASP A 30 20.51 -37.87 -12.58
CA ASP A 30 19.90 -37.18 -11.45
C ASP A 30 20.38 -35.71 -11.39
N LYS A 31 19.43 -34.79 -11.27
CA LYS A 31 19.67 -33.33 -11.27
C LYS A 31 20.69 -32.86 -10.22
N ARG A 32 20.82 -33.58 -9.10
CA ARG A 32 21.78 -33.24 -8.04
C ARG A 32 23.24 -33.40 -8.48
N LEU A 33 23.49 -34.26 -9.47
CA LEU A 33 24.82 -34.51 -10.03
C LEU A 33 25.20 -33.50 -11.12
N TRP A 34 24.25 -32.71 -11.61
CA TRP A 34 24.41 -31.78 -12.73
C TRP A 34 23.95 -30.37 -12.37
N ALA A 35 24.24 -29.94 -11.13
CA ALA A 35 23.82 -28.63 -10.64
C ALA A 35 24.34 -27.47 -11.51
N ARG A 36 25.54 -27.65 -12.10
CA ARG A 36 26.14 -26.74 -13.08
C ARG A 36 26.42 -27.47 -14.38
N ILE A 37 26.07 -26.87 -15.50
CA ILE A 37 26.49 -27.32 -16.84
C ILE A 37 27.22 -26.17 -17.51
N ASP A 38 28.44 -26.44 -17.96
CA ASP A 38 29.31 -25.49 -18.64
C ASP A 38 29.48 -25.93 -20.10
N LEU A 39 29.09 -25.07 -21.03
CA LEU A 39 29.22 -25.27 -22.47
C LEU A 39 30.01 -24.14 -23.12
N THR A 40 30.82 -23.40 -22.36
CA THR A 40 31.60 -22.28 -22.88
C THR A 40 32.39 -22.64 -24.14
N HIS A 41 32.44 -21.71 -25.10
CA HIS A 41 33.10 -21.89 -26.41
C HIS A 41 32.61 -23.08 -27.26
N CYS A 42 31.45 -23.67 -26.93
CA CYS A 42 30.86 -24.72 -27.74
C CYS A 42 30.44 -24.18 -29.12
N ARG A 43 31.09 -24.70 -30.17
CA ARG A 43 30.88 -24.28 -31.57
C ARG A 43 29.53 -24.69 -32.14
N LEU A 44 28.92 -25.76 -31.63
CA LEU A 44 27.64 -26.27 -32.13
C LEU A 44 26.85 -26.94 -31.01
N ILE A 45 25.63 -26.45 -30.79
CA ILE A 45 24.68 -27.09 -29.87
C ILE A 45 23.70 -27.97 -30.64
N THR A 46 23.83 -29.29 -30.47
CA THR A 46 22.96 -30.28 -31.14
C THR A 46 21.63 -30.48 -30.40
N PRO A 47 20.56 -30.96 -31.08
CA PRO A 47 19.28 -31.29 -30.42
C PRO A 47 19.40 -32.32 -29.28
N LEU A 48 20.35 -33.26 -29.39
CA LEU A 48 20.64 -34.24 -28.35
C LEU A 48 21.25 -33.57 -27.11
N MET A 49 22.14 -32.59 -27.28
CA MET A 49 22.69 -31.82 -26.17
C MET A 49 21.58 -31.03 -25.46
N LEU A 50 20.73 -30.33 -26.20
CA LEU A 50 19.60 -29.60 -25.62
C LEU A 50 18.68 -30.52 -24.81
N SER A 51 18.34 -31.69 -25.36
CA SER A 51 17.52 -32.70 -24.68
C SER A 51 18.20 -33.23 -23.42
N GLY A 52 19.53 -33.43 -23.47
CA GLY A 52 20.33 -33.86 -22.34
C GLY A 52 20.38 -32.82 -21.20
N ILE A 53 20.48 -31.53 -21.52
CA ILE A 53 20.44 -30.44 -20.54
C ILE A 53 19.07 -30.43 -19.83
N ILE A 54 17.98 -30.50 -20.59
CA ILE A 54 16.62 -30.53 -20.03
C ILE A 54 16.43 -31.76 -19.14
N ARG A 55 16.93 -32.93 -19.55
CA ARG A 55 16.80 -34.14 -18.73
C ARG A 55 17.51 -34.01 -17.37
N ARG A 56 18.58 -33.21 -17.31
CA ARG A 56 19.42 -33.01 -16.12
C ARG A 56 18.99 -31.84 -15.23
N GLN A 57 18.18 -30.91 -15.74
CA GLN A 57 17.61 -29.79 -14.96
C GLN A 57 18.66 -29.00 -14.14
N PRO A 58 19.71 -28.43 -14.76
CA PRO A 58 20.72 -27.67 -14.03
C PRO A 58 20.15 -26.42 -13.34
N VAL A 59 20.82 -26.02 -12.25
CA VAL A 59 20.56 -24.76 -11.55
C VAL A 59 21.42 -23.63 -12.13
N SER A 60 22.60 -23.97 -12.66
CA SER A 60 23.53 -23.06 -13.33
C SER A 60 23.85 -23.57 -14.74
N LEU A 61 23.71 -22.70 -15.73
CA LEU A 61 24.00 -22.99 -17.13
C LEU A 61 24.90 -21.90 -17.71
N ASP A 62 26.08 -22.29 -18.18
CA ASP A 62 27.01 -21.40 -18.86
C ASP A 62 27.04 -21.68 -20.37
N LEU A 63 26.66 -20.67 -21.14
CA LEU A 63 26.63 -20.68 -22.60
C LEU A 63 27.51 -19.56 -23.17
N SER A 64 28.49 -19.09 -22.41
CA SER A 64 29.35 -17.98 -22.85
C SER A 64 30.16 -18.37 -24.08
N TRP A 65 30.24 -17.46 -25.06
CA TRP A 65 30.94 -17.65 -26.34
C TRP A 65 30.46 -18.88 -27.13
N THR A 66 29.19 -19.25 -26.96
CA THR A 66 28.58 -20.38 -27.68
C THR A 66 27.74 -19.93 -28.86
N SER A 67 27.71 -20.74 -29.92
CA SER A 67 26.81 -20.52 -31.06
C SER A 67 25.43 -21.12 -30.76
N ILE A 68 24.63 -20.41 -29.97
CA ILE A 68 23.25 -20.76 -29.65
C ILE A 68 22.27 -19.73 -30.23
N SER A 69 21.25 -20.20 -30.94
CA SER A 69 20.18 -19.34 -31.48
C SER A 69 19.14 -18.96 -30.42
N LYS A 70 18.41 -17.86 -30.67
CA LYS A 70 17.26 -17.43 -29.85
C LYS A 70 16.23 -18.55 -29.63
N ILE A 71 15.95 -19.35 -30.67
CA ILE A 71 14.96 -20.44 -30.62
C ILE A 71 15.45 -21.53 -29.66
N GLN A 72 16.71 -21.93 -29.77
CA GLN A 72 17.31 -22.95 -28.89
C GLN A 72 17.35 -22.48 -27.44
N LEU A 73 17.77 -21.23 -27.18
CA LEU A 73 17.77 -20.69 -25.82
C LEU A 73 16.34 -20.59 -25.26
N SER A 74 15.39 -20.08 -26.05
CA SER A 74 13.96 -20.03 -25.68
C SER A 74 13.41 -21.41 -25.33
N TRP A 75 13.82 -22.44 -26.05
CA TRP A 75 13.42 -23.82 -25.80
C TRP A 75 13.99 -24.38 -24.49
N LEU A 76 15.26 -24.06 -24.18
CA LEU A 76 15.90 -24.44 -22.92
C LEU A 76 15.24 -23.74 -21.72
N ILE A 77 15.19 -22.41 -21.72
CA ILE A 77 14.76 -21.64 -20.55
C ILE A 77 13.31 -21.96 -20.15
N ARG A 78 12.43 -22.23 -21.13
CA ARG A 78 11.04 -22.66 -20.89
C ARG A 78 10.92 -24.03 -20.22
N ARG A 79 11.95 -24.86 -20.32
CA ARG A 79 11.99 -26.25 -19.82
C ARG A 79 12.96 -26.42 -18.66
N LEU A 80 13.49 -25.33 -18.13
CA LEU A 80 14.40 -25.30 -16.98
C LEU A 80 13.84 -24.38 -15.87
N PRO A 81 12.70 -24.73 -15.25
CA PRO A 81 12.08 -23.90 -14.20
C PRO A 81 12.98 -23.73 -12.94
N GLY A 82 13.91 -24.66 -12.73
CA GLY A 82 14.89 -24.63 -11.65
C GLY A 82 16.11 -23.76 -11.91
N LEU A 83 16.27 -23.19 -13.11
CA LEU A 83 17.45 -22.39 -13.46
C LEU A 83 17.51 -21.12 -12.61
N ARG A 84 18.69 -20.80 -12.06
CA ARG A 84 18.95 -19.62 -11.24
C ARG A 84 20.16 -18.82 -11.74
N HIS A 85 21.13 -19.47 -12.36
CA HIS A 85 22.32 -18.81 -12.89
C HIS A 85 22.41 -19.08 -14.38
N LEU A 86 22.49 -18.02 -15.18
CA LEU A 86 22.63 -18.12 -16.63
C LEU A 86 23.75 -17.19 -17.08
N ALA A 87 24.70 -17.73 -17.83
CA ALA A 87 25.76 -16.95 -18.47
C ALA A 87 25.65 -17.04 -19.99
N LEU A 88 25.68 -15.88 -20.63
CA LEU A 88 25.56 -15.66 -22.07
C LEU A 88 26.68 -14.74 -22.57
N ALA A 89 27.79 -14.64 -21.83
CA ALA A 89 28.83 -13.67 -22.17
C ALA A 89 29.35 -13.91 -23.59
N GLY A 90 29.59 -12.86 -24.38
CA GLY A 90 30.05 -12.97 -25.77
C GLY A 90 29.03 -13.57 -26.76
N CYS A 91 27.78 -13.83 -26.34
CA CYS A 91 26.70 -14.17 -27.28
C CYS A 91 26.14 -12.91 -27.98
N SER A 92 25.30 -13.10 -29.00
CA SER A 92 24.56 -11.98 -29.60
C SER A 92 23.35 -11.55 -28.75
N TRP A 93 22.96 -10.28 -28.86
CA TRP A 93 21.70 -9.79 -28.27
C TRP A 93 20.48 -10.57 -28.79
N ILE A 94 20.48 -10.98 -30.06
CA ILE A 94 19.38 -11.77 -30.64
C ILE A 94 19.13 -13.01 -29.79
N THR A 95 20.20 -13.69 -29.38
CA THR A 95 20.13 -14.83 -28.45
C THR A 95 19.63 -14.40 -27.08
N ALA A 96 20.24 -13.39 -26.45
CA ALA A 96 19.86 -12.91 -25.12
C ALA A 96 18.39 -12.43 -25.04
N SER A 97 17.84 -11.90 -26.14
CA SER A 97 16.44 -11.47 -26.23
C SER A 97 15.41 -12.59 -26.02
N ALA A 98 15.84 -13.87 -25.96
CA ALA A 98 15.01 -14.98 -25.51
C ALA A 98 14.48 -14.78 -24.06
N LEU A 99 15.24 -14.05 -23.24
CA LEU A 99 14.90 -13.73 -21.84
C LEU A 99 13.74 -12.73 -21.72
N CYS A 100 13.42 -11.98 -22.78
CA CYS A 100 12.29 -11.06 -22.80
C CYS A 100 10.91 -11.77 -22.87
N THR A 101 10.90 -13.11 -22.96
CA THR A 101 9.66 -13.88 -23.09
C THR A 101 9.10 -14.31 -21.74
N SER A 102 7.78 -14.57 -21.68
CA SER A 102 7.10 -15.07 -20.46
C SER A 102 7.65 -16.40 -19.93
N GLY A 103 8.42 -17.11 -20.76
CA GLY A 103 9.10 -18.36 -20.39
C GLY A 103 10.44 -18.20 -19.67
N CYS A 104 10.86 -16.97 -19.35
CA CYS A 104 12.10 -16.73 -18.62
C CYS A 104 11.99 -17.23 -17.15
N PRO A 105 12.93 -18.07 -16.67
CA PRO A 105 12.97 -18.49 -15.28
C PRO A 105 13.31 -17.32 -14.35
N LEU A 106 13.00 -17.48 -13.06
CA LEU A 106 13.34 -16.50 -12.02
C LEU A 106 14.82 -16.61 -11.65
N LEU A 107 15.66 -15.97 -12.45
CA LEU A 107 17.11 -15.95 -12.28
C LEU A 107 17.52 -15.14 -11.03
N ARG A 108 18.67 -15.54 -10.45
CA ARG A 108 19.40 -14.80 -9.41
C ARG A 108 20.73 -14.25 -9.90
N THR A 109 21.38 -14.92 -10.85
CA THR A 109 22.59 -14.42 -11.51
C THR A 109 22.39 -14.42 -13.01
N LEU A 110 22.70 -13.28 -13.64
CA LEU A 110 22.71 -13.14 -15.08
C LEU A 110 24.04 -12.54 -15.52
N ASP A 111 24.77 -13.28 -16.35
CA ASP A 111 25.99 -12.80 -17.00
C ASP A 111 25.72 -12.57 -18.49
N VAL A 112 25.78 -11.31 -18.91
CA VAL A 112 25.63 -10.85 -20.30
C VAL A 112 26.79 -9.95 -20.69
N GLN A 113 27.97 -10.20 -20.13
CA GLN A 113 29.19 -9.45 -20.47
C GLN A 113 29.52 -9.61 -21.95
N TRP A 114 30.01 -8.54 -22.59
CA TRP A 114 30.44 -8.57 -24.00
C TRP A 114 29.37 -9.09 -24.98
N VAL A 115 28.09 -8.99 -24.63
CA VAL A 115 27.01 -9.41 -25.54
C VAL A 115 26.90 -8.41 -26.69
N GLU A 116 27.13 -8.89 -27.91
CA GLU A 116 27.15 -8.05 -29.09
C GLU A 116 25.75 -7.47 -29.37
N GLY A 117 25.68 -6.14 -29.48
CA GLY A 117 24.43 -5.41 -29.76
C GLY A 117 23.53 -5.16 -28.55
N LEU A 118 23.94 -5.51 -27.32
CA LEU A 118 23.20 -5.16 -26.11
C LEU A 118 23.55 -3.72 -25.66
N LYS A 119 22.69 -2.76 -26.02
CA LYS A 119 22.79 -1.34 -25.64
C LYS A 119 21.58 -0.90 -24.81
N ASP A 120 21.39 0.40 -24.58
CA ASP A 120 20.32 0.94 -23.73
C ASP A 120 18.90 0.56 -24.17
N VAL A 121 18.63 0.50 -25.48
CA VAL A 121 17.31 0.13 -26.01
C VAL A 121 17.02 -1.34 -25.70
N GLU A 122 18.01 -2.20 -25.89
CA GLU A 122 17.95 -3.63 -25.62
C GLU A 122 17.89 -3.92 -24.12
N MET A 123 18.63 -3.18 -23.29
CA MET A 123 18.53 -3.22 -21.83
C MET A 123 17.12 -2.87 -21.36
N ARG A 124 16.48 -1.85 -21.95
CA ARG A 124 15.08 -1.51 -21.68
C ARG A 124 14.15 -2.69 -22.00
N LEU A 125 14.33 -3.35 -23.14
CA LEU A 125 13.55 -4.54 -23.50
C LEU A 125 13.78 -5.70 -22.53
N LEU A 126 15.04 -5.93 -22.13
CA LEU A 126 15.42 -7.00 -21.20
C LEU A 126 14.81 -6.81 -19.80
N LEU A 127 14.78 -5.56 -19.32
CA LEU A 127 14.28 -5.22 -17.99
C LEU A 127 12.77 -4.97 -17.97
N SER A 128 12.16 -4.65 -19.12
CA SER A 128 10.71 -4.42 -19.23
C SER A 128 9.88 -5.68 -18.91
N PRO A 129 8.62 -5.52 -18.47
CA PRO A 129 7.71 -6.64 -18.30
C PRO A 129 7.50 -7.38 -19.63
N PRO A 130 7.41 -8.73 -19.64
CA PRO A 130 7.33 -9.50 -20.87
C PRO A 130 6.04 -9.22 -21.65
N THR A 131 6.17 -9.04 -22.96
CA THR A 131 5.09 -8.64 -23.89
C THR A 131 4.12 -9.76 -24.28
N GLY A 132 4.06 -10.86 -23.52
CA GLY A 132 3.38 -12.10 -23.93
C GLY A 132 2.61 -12.83 -22.83
N ASN A 133 1.96 -12.09 -21.93
CA ASN A 133 1.07 -12.68 -20.93
C ASN A 133 -0.24 -13.14 -21.59
N ARG A 134 -0.74 -14.32 -21.19
CA ARG A 134 -2.11 -14.76 -21.53
C ARG A 134 -3.13 -13.80 -20.88
N PRO A 135 -4.33 -13.64 -21.46
CA PRO A 135 -5.40 -12.87 -20.81
C PRO A 135 -5.62 -13.40 -19.38
N GLY A 136 -5.53 -12.51 -18.37
CA GLY A 136 -5.79 -12.83 -16.96
C GLY A 136 -4.57 -12.95 -16.03
N GLN A 137 -3.32 -12.85 -16.51
CA GLN A 137 -2.12 -12.87 -15.64
C GLN A 137 -1.42 -11.50 -15.63
N MET A 138 -1.78 -10.66 -14.65
CA MET A 138 -1.37 -9.24 -14.51
C MET A 138 -0.03 -9.05 -13.77
N ASP A 139 1.01 -9.84 -14.06
CA ASP A 139 2.34 -9.56 -13.47
C ASP A 139 3.07 -8.52 -14.33
N HIS A 140 2.92 -7.24 -13.96
CA HIS A 140 3.55 -6.08 -14.63
C HIS A 140 5.01 -5.85 -14.19
N ARG A 141 5.65 -6.84 -13.56
CA ARG A 141 7.03 -6.71 -13.06
C ARG A 141 8.02 -7.41 -13.98
N SER A 142 9.25 -6.91 -14.00
CA SER A 142 10.36 -7.58 -14.69
C SER A 142 10.52 -9.02 -14.21
N LYS A 143 10.81 -9.95 -15.14
CA LYS A 143 11.16 -11.34 -14.77
C LYS A 143 12.54 -11.43 -14.11
N LEU A 144 13.35 -10.39 -14.27
CA LEU A 144 14.68 -10.27 -13.65
C LEU A 144 14.63 -9.63 -12.26
N ARG A 145 13.46 -9.35 -11.68
CA ARG A 145 13.31 -8.70 -10.36
C ARG A 145 14.02 -9.41 -9.19
N ASN A 146 14.34 -10.70 -9.35
CA ASN A 146 15.01 -11.53 -8.36
C ASN A 146 16.55 -11.62 -8.59
N ILE A 147 17.08 -10.87 -9.56
CA ILE A 147 18.52 -10.83 -9.81
C ILE A 147 19.21 -10.21 -8.60
N VAL A 148 20.20 -10.95 -8.10
CA VAL A 148 21.12 -10.57 -7.02
C VAL A 148 22.48 -10.19 -7.60
N GLU A 149 22.90 -10.83 -8.70
CA GLU A 149 24.16 -10.55 -9.38
C GLU A 149 23.93 -10.34 -10.88
N LEU A 150 24.33 -9.16 -11.37
CA LEU A 150 24.23 -8.79 -12.77
C LEU A 150 25.60 -8.40 -13.31
N ARG A 151 26.01 -9.04 -14.41
CA ARG A 151 27.29 -8.78 -15.05
C ARG A 151 27.11 -8.23 -16.45
N LEU A 152 27.52 -6.99 -16.64
CA LEU A 152 27.31 -6.14 -17.82
C LEU A 152 28.63 -5.61 -18.41
N ALA A 153 29.77 -6.16 -17.99
CA ALA A 153 31.08 -5.68 -18.41
C ALA A 153 31.23 -5.68 -19.94
N GLY A 154 31.89 -4.64 -20.46
CA GLY A 154 32.19 -4.50 -21.88
C GLY A 154 31.00 -4.18 -22.78
N LEU A 155 29.87 -3.73 -22.21
CA LEU A 155 28.71 -3.29 -22.96
C LEU A 155 28.75 -1.80 -23.28
N ASP A 156 28.13 -1.43 -24.40
CA ASP A 156 27.94 -0.04 -24.85
C ASP A 156 26.63 0.51 -24.26
N ILE A 157 26.62 0.70 -22.94
CA ILE A 157 25.47 1.18 -22.16
C ILE A 157 25.80 2.50 -21.46
N THR A 158 24.77 3.33 -21.25
CA THR A 158 24.90 4.64 -20.59
C THR A 158 24.18 4.65 -19.23
N ASP A 159 24.19 5.81 -18.58
CA ASP A 159 23.45 6.05 -17.33
C ASP A 159 21.94 5.73 -17.45
N ALA A 160 21.37 5.73 -18.66
CA ALA A 160 19.98 5.35 -18.90
C ALA A 160 19.70 3.88 -18.53
N SER A 161 20.62 2.96 -18.81
CA SER A 161 20.51 1.56 -18.41
C SER A 161 20.57 1.38 -16.90
N LEU A 162 21.42 2.15 -16.22
CA LEU A 162 21.57 2.09 -14.77
C LEU A 162 20.35 2.65 -14.03
N TRP A 163 19.69 3.67 -14.60
CA TRP A 163 18.39 4.13 -14.12
C TRP A 163 17.32 3.03 -14.17
N LEU A 164 17.28 2.22 -15.24
CA LEU A 164 16.35 1.09 -15.34
C LEU A 164 16.68 -0.01 -14.33
N ILE A 165 17.96 -0.26 -14.08
CA ILE A 165 18.44 -1.25 -13.11
C ILE A 165 18.02 -0.86 -11.70
N SER A 166 18.25 0.38 -11.27
CA SER A 166 17.89 0.85 -9.91
C SER A 166 16.40 0.70 -9.61
N ARG A 167 15.59 0.72 -10.65
CA ARG A 167 14.14 0.61 -10.59
C ARG A 167 13.61 -0.81 -10.64
N HIS A 168 14.14 -1.65 -11.52
CA HIS A 168 13.56 -2.97 -11.81
C HIS A 168 14.21 -4.12 -11.04
N LEU A 169 15.38 -3.90 -10.43
CA LEU A 169 16.17 -4.92 -9.75
C LEU A 169 16.33 -4.62 -8.24
N PRO A 170 15.26 -4.77 -7.44
CA PRO A 170 15.28 -4.38 -6.02
C PRO A 170 16.14 -5.27 -5.12
N GLN A 171 16.59 -6.43 -5.61
CA GLN A 171 17.43 -7.38 -4.86
C GLN A 171 18.90 -7.37 -5.32
N LEU A 172 19.29 -6.43 -6.17
CA LEU A 172 20.62 -6.41 -6.78
C LEU A 172 21.68 -6.08 -5.73
N ALA A 173 22.54 -7.05 -5.42
CA ALA A 173 23.64 -6.90 -4.48
C ALA A 173 24.99 -6.73 -5.19
N LYS A 174 25.17 -7.37 -6.34
CA LYS A 174 26.45 -7.39 -7.08
C LYS A 174 26.26 -6.90 -8.50
N LEU A 175 26.99 -5.85 -8.88
CA LEU A 175 26.89 -5.25 -10.21
C LEU A 175 28.27 -5.08 -10.84
N HIS A 176 28.48 -5.72 -12.00
CA HIS A 176 29.72 -5.60 -12.75
C HIS A 176 29.52 -4.78 -14.02
N LEU A 177 30.23 -3.65 -14.11
CA LEU A 177 30.18 -2.66 -15.19
C LEU A 177 31.57 -2.36 -15.78
N SER A 178 32.56 -3.20 -15.49
CA SER A 178 33.92 -3.00 -15.99
C SER A 178 33.95 -2.81 -17.51
N TYR A 179 34.82 -1.94 -18.02
CA TYR A 179 34.92 -1.60 -19.44
C TYR A 179 33.67 -0.94 -20.07
N CYS A 180 32.66 -0.53 -19.30
CA CYS A 180 31.52 0.23 -19.80
C CYS A 180 31.87 1.73 -19.90
N ASN A 181 32.52 2.12 -21.00
CA ASN A 181 33.13 3.45 -21.16
C ASN A 181 32.17 4.65 -21.18
N HIS A 182 30.86 4.43 -21.28
CA HIS A 182 29.84 5.48 -21.24
C HIS A 182 29.11 5.59 -19.90
N VAL A 183 29.52 4.79 -18.91
CA VAL A 183 29.05 4.89 -17.52
C VAL A 183 29.81 6.03 -16.83
N THR A 184 29.07 6.99 -16.28
CA THR A 184 29.64 8.17 -15.61
C THR A 184 29.33 8.17 -14.11
N ASP A 185 29.83 9.17 -13.38
CA ASP A 185 29.45 9.39 -11.98
C ASP A 185 27.93 9.47 -11.77
N GLN A 186 27.18 9.88 -12.80
CA GLN A 186 25.72 9.96 -12.76
C GLN A 186 25.08 8.57 -12.62
N SER A 187 25.64 7.53 -13.23
CA SER A 187 25.21 6.15 -12.99
C SER A 187 25.24 5.79 -11.51
N ILE A 188 26.32 6.15 -10.81
CA ILE A 188 26.50 5.85 -9.40
C ILE A 188 25.54 6.71 -8.56
N ASN A 189 25.35 7.98 -8.92
CA ASN A 189 24.33 8.84 -8.29
C ASN A 189 22.93 8.22 -8.38
N LEU A 190 22.54 7.68 -9.54
CA LEU A 190 21.25 7.05 -9.77
C LEU A 190 21.07 5.75 -8.99
N LEU A 191 22.09 4.89 -8.95
CA LEU A 191 22.07 3.63 -8.19
C LEU A 191 22.01 3.85 -6.67
N THR A 192 22.55 4.98 -6.19
CA THR A 192 22.66 5.32 -4.76
C THR A 192 21.70 6.43 -4.31
N ALA A 193 20.80 6.85 -5.21
CA ALA A 193 19.83 7.91 -4.93
C ALA A 193 18.88 7.52 -3.79
N VAL A 194 18.47 8.51 -3.01
CA VAL A 194 17.52 8.31 -1.90
C VAL A 194 16.22 7.71 -2.46
N GLY A 195 15.71 6.66 -1.80
CA GLY A 195 14.48 5.98 -2.21
C GLY A 195 14.66 4.88 -3.27
N THR A 196 15.87 4.67 -3.79
CA THR A 196 16.16 3.52 -4.67
C THR A 196 16.47 2.27 -3.87
N ALA A 197 15.97 1.11 -4.31
CA ALA A 197 16.22 -0.17 -3.63
C ALA A 197 17.69 -0.62 -3.73
N THR A 198 18.38 -0.23 -4.81
CA THR A 198 19.81 -0.53 -5.01
C THR A 198 20.71 0.14 -3.99
N ARG A 199 20.33 1.32 -3.46
CA ARG A 199 21.08 1.99 -2.39
C ARG A 199 21.25 1.10 -1.16
N ASP A 200 20.20 0.35 -0.80
CA ASP A 200 20.15 -0.50 0.38
C ASP A 200 20.64 -1.93 0.08
N SER A 201 20.57 -2.39 -1.17
CA SER A 201 20.90 -3.78 -1.52
C SER A 201 22.32 -3.98 -2.04
N LEU A 202 22.95 -2.97 -2.67
CA LEU A 202 24.28 -3.10 -3.26
C LEU A 202 25.37 -3.36 -2.20
N THR A 203 26.10 -4.45 -2.39
CA THR A 203 27.27 -4.85 -1.59
C THR A 203 28.56 -4.76 -2.40
N GLU A 204 28.52 -5.09 -3.70
CA GLU A 204 29.70 -5.13 -4.56
C GLU A 204 29.43 -4.41 -5.88
N ILE A 205 30.34 -3.52 -6.26
CA ILE A 205 30.30 -2.87 -7.58
C ILE A 205 31.69 -2.90 -8.24
N HIS A 206 31.72 -3.31 -9.51
CA HIS A 206 32.93 -3.31 -10.32
C HIS A 206 32.82 -2.29 -11.45
N LEU A 207 33.71 -1.32 -11.45
CA LEU A 207 33.80 -0.21 -12.40
C LEU A 207 35.18 -0.15 -13.05
N SER A 208 35.96 -1.24 -13.00
CA SER A 208 37.32 -1.22 -13.51
C SER A 208 37.37 -0.86 -15.00
N ASP A 209 38.33 -0.03 -15.39
CA ASP A 209 38.46 0.48 -16.76
C ASP A 209 37.26 1.31 -17.26
N CYS A 210 36.48 1.93 -16.35
CA CYS A 210 35.46 2.91 -16.72
C CYS A 210 36.08 4.31 -16.85
N SER A 211 36.33 4.75 -18.08
CA SER A 211 37.07 5.99 -18.39
C SER A 211 36.40 7.31 -17.95
N GLN A 212 35.08 7.32 -17.73
CA GLN A 212 34.30 8.52 -17.36
C GLN A 212 33.89 8.56 -15.88
N VAL A 213 34.38 7.63 -15.06
CA VAL A 213 34.17 7.63 -13.61
C VAL A 213 35.30 8.41 -12.94
N THR A 214 34.94 9.34 -12.06
CA THR A 214 35.86 10.27 -11.39
C THR A 214 35.78 10.17 -9.88
N ASP A 215 36.63 10.88 -9.15
CA ASP A 215 36.56 11.00 -7.68
C ASP A 215 35.17 11.39 -7.15
N LYS A 216 34.34 12.05 -7.97
CA LYS A 216 32.97 12.40 -7.59
C LYS A 216 32.11 11.16 -7.30
N CYS A 217 32.35 10.02 -7.95
CA CYS A 217 31.59 8.79 -7.68
C CYS A 217 31.71 8.33 -6.22
N LEU A 218 32.88 8.54 -5.59
CA LEU A 218 33.14 8.15 -4.21
C LEU A 218 32.20 8.85 -3.23
N SER A 219 31.84 10.10 -3.51
CA SER A 219 30.87 10.84 -2.69
C SER A 219 29.47 10.20 -2.68
N PHE A 220 29.10 9.52 -3.76
CA PHE A 220 27.82 8.84 -3.89
C PHE A 220 27.80 7.50 -3.17
N PHE A 221 28.90 6.75 -3.17
CA PHE A 221 28.99 5.48 -2.42
C PHE A 221 28.83 5.64 -0.91
N LYS A 222 29.10 6.83 -0.36
CA LYS A 222 28.81 7.18 1.05
C LYS A 222 27.34 6.98 1.45
N ARG A 223 26.45 6.90 0.47
CA ARG A 223 25.00 6.71 0.64
C ARG A 223 24.62 5.24 0.84
N CYS A 224 25.47 4.31 0.47
CA CYS A 224 25.22 2.87 0.57
C CYS A 224 25.70 2.35 1.92
N GLY A 225 24.76 1.85 2.74
CA GLY A 225 25.10 1.29 4.05
C GLY A 225 25.75 -0.11 3.98
N ASN A 226 25.54 -0.85 2.90
CA ASN A 226 25.94 -2.25 2.77
C ASN A 226 27.11 -2.48 1.80
N ILE A 227 27.66 -1.41 1.19
CA ILE A 227 28.75 -1.54 0.22
C ILE A 227 30.03 -2.03 0.93
N CYS A 228 30.55 -3.17 0.50
CA CYS A 228 31.76 -3.78 1.05
C CYS A 228 32.91 -3.85 0.04
N GLN A 229 32.59 -3.76 -1.26
CA GLN A 229 33.60 -3.82 -2.32
C GLN A 229 33.30 -2.82 -3.45
N ILE A 230 34.28 -1.98 -3.76
CA ILE A 230 34.25 -1.07 -4.90
C ILE A 230 35.55 -1.28 -5.69
N ASP A 231 35.45 -1.80 -6.91
CA ASP A 231 36.59 -1.99 -7.80
C ASP A 231 36.69 -0.83 -8.80
N LEU A 232 37.65 0.07 -8.57
CA LEU A 232 37.96 1.24 -9.40
C LEU A 232 39.33 1.11 -10.10
N ARG A 233 39.87 -0.11 -10.21
CA ARG A 233 41.17 -0.32 -10.86
C ARG A 233 41.13 0.17 -12.30
N TYR A 234 42.20 0.81 -12.74
CA TYR A 234 42.34 1.32 -14.11
C TYR A 234 41.31 2.41 -14.49
N CYS A 235 40.64 3.05 -13.53
CA CYS A 235 39.86 4.27 -13.78
C CYS A 235 40.80 5.49 -13.78
N PRO A 236 41.07 6.14 -14.92
CA PRO A 236 42.12 7.15 -15.02
C PRO A 236 41.81 8.46 -14.28
N GLN A 237 40.52 8.73 -14.02
CA GLN A 237 40.06 9.96 -13.36
C GLN A 237 39.73 9.76 -11.86
N VAL A 238 39.99 8.55 -11.32
CA VAL A 238 39.92 8.27 -9.89
C VAL A 238 41.33 8.37 -9.33
N THR A 239 41.55 9.34 -8.45
CA THR A 239 42.88 9.65 -7.90
C THR A 239 43.09 8.97 -6.55
N LYS A 240 44.36 8.70 -6.22
CA LYS A 240 44.73 8.19 -4.89
C LYS A 240 44.24 9.12 -3.77
N ALA A 241 44.36 10.43 -3.97
CA ALA A 241 43.91 11.43 -2.99
C ALA A 241 42.38 11.38 -2.76
N GLY A 242 41.59 11.23 -3.83
CA GLY A 242 40.15 11.03 -3.74
C GLY A 242 39.78 9.78 -2.94
N CYS A 243 40.47 8.66 -3.17
CA CYS A 243 40.29 7.43 -2.40
C CYS A 243 40.67 7.58 -0.92
N GLU A 244 41.81 8.22 -0.62
CA GLU A 244 42.24 8.46 0.77
C GLU A 244 41.24 9.35 1.53
N GLN A 245 40.74 10.41 0.90
CA GLN A 245 39.70 11.26 1.46
C GLN A 245 38.40 10.48 1.71
N PHE A 246 37.98 9.65 0.75
CA PHE A 246 36.80 8.79 0.92
C PHE A 246 36.94 7.85 2.13
N ILE A 247 38.10 7.21 2.29
CA ILE A 247 38.39 6.31 3.42
C ILE A 247 38.35 7.09 4.75
N ALA A 248 39.00 8.25 4.82
CA ALA A 248 39.02 9.09 6.01
C ALA A 248 37.59 9.50 6.44
N GLU A 249 36.76 9.93 5.50
CA GLU A 249 35.38 10.32 5.78
C GLU A 249 34.49 9.14 6.17
N MET A 250 34.69 7.95 5.58
CA MET A 250 33.97 6.74 5.98
C MET A 250 34.34 6.30 7.40
N SER A 251 35.61 6.43 7.79
CA SER A 251 36.05 6.18 9.17
C SER A 251 35.40 7.15 10.17
N VAL A 252 35.32 8.44 9.84
CA VAL A 252 34.67 9.44 10.71
C VAL A 252 33.17 9.17 10.85
N ASN A 253 32.50 8.77 9.76
CA ASN A 253 31.08 8.41 9.81
C ASN A 253 30.83 7.17 10.69
N ALA A 254 31.70 6.16 10.62
CA ALA A 254 31.62 4.98 11.48
C ALA A 254 31.79 5.35 12.97
N SER A 255 32.82 6.13 13.30
CA SER A 255 33.04 6.62 14.68
C SER A 255 31.89 7.49 15.19
N ARG A 256 31.27 8.31 14.33
CA ARG A 256 30.09 9.09 14.69
C ARG A 256 28.86 8.22 14.98
N GLN A 257 28.66 7.15 14.22
CA GLN A 257 27.55 6.22 14.43
C GLN A 257 27.76 5.39 15.71
N GLU A 258 29.00 5.00 15.99
CA GLU A 258 29.38 4.35 17.26
C GLU A 258 29.15 5.29 18.46
N ALA A 259 29.55 6.56 18.36
CA ALA A 259 29.30 7.55 19.41
C ALA A 259 27.79 7.76 19.65
N LYS A 260 26.98 7.82 18.58
CA LYS A 260 25.53 7.95 18.69
C LYS A 260 24.89 6.71 19.33
N LEU A 261 25.38 5.50 19.00
CA LEU A 261 24.92 4.27 19.65
C LEU A 261 25.24 4.29 21.14
N MET A 262 26.45 4.71 21.53
CA MET A 262 26.81 4.85 22.94
C MET A 262 25.89 5.82 23.66
N GLU A 263 25.62 6.99 23.09
CA GLU A 263 24.73 8.01 23.68
C GLU A 263 23.30 7.48 23.92
N GLU A 264 22.71 6.79 22.93
CA GLU A 264 21.38 6.20 23.06
C GLU A 264 21.35 5.04 24.08
N CYS A 265 22.39 4.21 24.12
CA CYS A 265 22.53 3.16 25.13
C CYS A 265 22.65 3.74 26.55
N ASP A 266 23.45 4.80 26.73
CA ASP A 266 23.61 5.47 28.02
C ASP A 266 22.29 6.08 28.50
N LEU A 267 21.49 6.67 27.60
CA LEU A 267 20.16 7.17 27.92
C LEU A 267 19.21 6.06 28.38
N LEU A 268 19.19 4.91 27.70
CA LEU A 268 18.39 3.75 28.10
C LEU A 268 18.80 3.24 29.49
N ILE A 269 20.10 3.18 29.77
CA ILE A 269 20.63 2.79 31.09
C ILE A 269 20.15 3.79 32.15
N GLU A 270 20.21 5.09 31.89
CA GLU A 270 19.74 6.12 32.82
C GLU A 270 18.24 5.96 33.14
N ILE A 271 17.41 5.77 32.12
CA ILE A 271 15.96 5.55 32.28
C ILE A 271 15.70 4.30 33.15
N ILE A 272 16.39 3.19 32.89
CA ILE A 272 16.26 1.95 33.69
C ILE A 272 16.67 2.20 35.14
N GLN A 273 17.77 2.92 35.37
CA GLN A 273 18.25 3.25 36.71
C GLN A 273 17.27 4.16 37.47
N GLN A 274 16.69 5.17 36.80
CA GLN A 274 15.67 6.04 37.38
C GLN A 274 14.40 5.25 37.76
N ARG A 275 13.91 4.39 36.86
CA ARG A 275 12.74 3.54 37.13
C ARG A 275 12.99 2.56 38.27
N ARG A 276 14.19 1.97 38.36
CA ARG A 276 14.63 1.14 39.49
C ARG A 276 14.52 1.90 40.82
N GLN A 277 14.98 3.15 40.87
CA GLN A 277 14.87 3.96 42.10
C GLN A 277 13.41 4.22 42.48
N ILE A 278 12.57 4.64 41.54
CA ILE A 278 11.15 4.94 41.77
C ILE A 278 10.38 3.70 42.26
N ILE A 279 10.60 2.54 41.65
CA ILE A 279 9.94 1.29 42.08
C ILE A 279 10.48 0.87 43.45
N GLY A 280 11.79 0.98 43.66
CA GLY A 280 12.44 0.66 44.92
C GLY A 280 11.96 1.50 46.10
N THR A 281 11.73 2.81 45.91
CA THR A 281 11.17 3.68 46.95
C THR A 281 9.74 3.30 47.31
N LYS A 282 8.88 3.05 46.31
CA LYS A 282 7.50 2.60 46.54
C LYS A 282 7.43 1.29 47.35
N ILE A 283 8.29 0.32 47.05
CA ILE A 283 8.38 -0.94 47.80
C ILE A 283 8.78 -0.68 49.26
N LYS A 284 9.79 0.18 49.48
CA LYS A 284 10.24 0.55 50.83
C LYS A 284 9.16 1.28 51.63
N GLU A 285 8.49 2.25 51.03
CA GLU A 285 7.38 3.00 51.65
C GLU A 285 6.22 2.07 52.03
N GLY A 286 5.81 1.18 51.12
CA GLY A 286 4.80 0.17 51.38
C GLY A 286 5.17 -0.76 52.54
N LYS A 287 6.43 -1.20 52.62
CA LYS A 287 6.95 -1.99 53.76
C LYS A 287 6.89 -1.20 55.07
N VAL A 288 7.36 0.04 55.08
CA VAL A 288 7.36 0.89 56.30
C VAL A 288 5.94 1.12 56.80
N MET A 289 5.01 1.46 55.92
CA MET A 289 3.61 1.70 56.31
C MET A 289 2.96 0.45 56.92
N ARG A 290 3.22 -0.73 56.36
CA ARG A 290 2.71 -2.02 56.88
C ARG A 290 3.31 -2.38 58.24
N LEU A 291 4.63 -2.27 58.39
CA LEU A 291 5.30 -2.51 59.68
C LEU A 291 4.75 -1.57 60.77
N ARG A 292 4.46 -0.31 60.42
CA ARG A 292 3.85 0.64 61.34
C ARG A 292 2.44 0.23 61.76
N LYS A 293 1.59 -0.21 60.83
CA LYS A 293 0.24 -0.72 61.14
C LYS A 293 0.30 -1.96 62.05
N LEU A 294 1.20 -2.90 61.76
CA LEU A 294 1.38 -4.10 62.57
C LEU A 294 1.88 -3.78 63.99
N ALA A 295 2.86 -2.89 64.11
CA ALA A 295 3.37 -2.44 65.41
C ALA A 295 2.28 -1.79 66.26
N GLN A 296 1.41 -0.98 65.64
CA GLN A 296 0.27 -0.36 66.32
C GLN A 296 -0.73 -1.41 66.81
N GLN A 297 -1.03 -2.42 66.00
CA GLN A 297 -1.93 -3.51 66.40
C GLN A 297 -1.35 -4.31 67.58
N ILE A 298 -0.05 -4.66 67.52
CA ILE A 298 0.62 -5.35 68.64
C ILE A 298 0.55 -4.52 69.92
N ALA A 299 0.78 -3.20 69.84
CA ALA A 299 0.66 -2.31 71.00
C ALA A 299 -0.75 -2.30 71.59
N ASN A 300 -1.78 -2.24 70.74
CA ASN A 300 -3.18 -2.28 71.17
C ASN A 300 -3.53 -3.63 71.85
N CYS A 301 -3.06 -4.76 71.29
CA CYS A 301 -3.26 -6.09 71.88
C CYS A 301 -2.58 -6.19 73.25
N LYS A 302 -1.33 -5.74 73.38
CA LYS A 302 -0.61 -5.73 74.66
C LYS A 302 -1.37 -4.94 75.73
N GLN A 303 -1.86 -3.75 75.38
CA GLN A 303 -2.64 -2.92 76.30
C GLN A 303 -3.95 -3.61 76.71
N CYS A 304 -4.61 -4.33 75.80
CA CYS A 304 -5.82 -5.09 76.13
C CYS A 304 -5.52 -6.25 77.10
N ILE A 305 -4.42 -6.99 76.88
CA ILE A 305 -3.97 -8.07 77.75
C ILE A 305 -3.68 -7.53 79.16
N GLU A 306 -2.95 -6.42 79.27
CA GLU A 306 -2.65 -5.78 80.57
C GLU A 306 -3.91 -5.36 81.32
N ARG A 307 -4.89 -4.74 80.62
CA ARG A 307 -6.17 -4.36 81.22
C ARG A 307 -6.97 -5.57 81.69
N SER A 308 -6.99 -6.64 80.91
CA SER A 308 -7.66 -7.90 81.26
C SER A 308 -6.99 -8.58 82.46
N ALA A 309 -5.66 -8.62 82.51
CA ALA A 309 -4.91 -9.15 83.66
C ALA A 309 -5.18 -8.36 84.95
N SER A 310 -5.27 -7.03 84.85
CA SER A 310 -5.65 -6.17 85.98
C SER A 310 -7.09 -6.46 86.46
N LEU A 311 -8.03 -6.67 85.53
CA LEU A 311 -9.41 -7.05 85.86
C LEU A 311 -9.51 -8.41 86.55
N ILE A 312 -8.74 -9.40 86.09
CA ILE A 312 -8.66 -10.72 86.71
C ILE A 312 -8.15 -10.60 88.15
N SER A 313 -7.06 -9.86 88.37
CA SER A 313 -6.51 -9.64 89.71
C SER A 313 -7.50 -8.93 90.65
N GLN A 314 -8.27 -7.96 90.13
CA GLN A 314 -9.35 -7.32 90.90
C GLN A 314 -10.47 -8.30 91.26
N ALA A 315 -10.86 -9.18 90.35
CA ALA A 315 -11.85 -10.22 90.62
C ALA A 315 -11.37 -11.23 91.66
N GLU A 316 -10.12 -11.68 91.58
CA GLU A 316 -9.49 -12.57 92.56
C GLU A 316 -9.45 -11.94 93.96
N HIS A 317 -9.19 -10.64 94.06
CA HIS A 317 -9.22 -9.93 95.33
C HIS A 317 -10.64 -9.81 95.89
N SER A 318 -11.64 -9.54 95.04
CA SER A 318 -13.04 -9.47 95.46
C SER A 318 -13.58 -10.79 95.99
N LEU A 319 -13.09 -11.94 95.52
CA LEU A 319 -13.45 -13.25 96.07
C LEU A 319 -13.08 -13.45 97.55
N LYS A 320 -12.20 -12.60 98.10
CA LYS A 320 -11.78 -12.63 99.51
C LYS A 320 -12.54 -11.63 100.40
N GLU A 321 -13.55 -10.92 99.86
CA GLU A 321 -14.32 -9.92 100.59
C GLU A 321 -15.36 -10.59 101.52
N ASN A 322 -15.33 -10.23 102.81
CA ASN A 322 -16.18 -10.84 103.83
C ASN A 322 -17.54 -10.12 103.99
N ASP A 323 -17.64 -8.88 103.52
CA ASP A 323 -18.89 -8.11 103.50
C ASP A 323 -19.71 -8.42 102.25
N HIS A 324 -20.89 -9.01 102.45
CA HIS A 324 -21.77 -9.46 101.37
C HIS A 324 -22.32 -8.31 100.51
N ALA A 325 -22.60 -7.15 101.10
CA ALA A 325 -23.13 -5.99 100.36
C ALA A 325 -22.04 -5.36 99.49
N ARG A 326 -20.82 -5.25 100.04
CA ARG A 326 -19.65 -4.73 99.32
C ARG A 326 -19.17 -5.68 98.22
N PHE A 327 -19.24 -6.98 98.48
CA PHE A 327 -18.99 -8.01 97.47
C PHE A 327 -19.94 -7.87 96.27
N LEU A 328 -21.25 -7.80 96.51
CA LEU A 328 -22.25 -7.68 95.44
C LEU A 328 -22.06 -6.41 94.58
N GLN A 329 -21.72 -5.28 95.21
CA GLN A 329 -21.45 -4.03 94.49
C GLN A 329 -20.18 -4.11 93.64
N THR A 330 -19.12 -4.73 94.15
CA THR A 330 -17.84 -4.89 93.44
C THR A 330 -17.96 -5.92 92.31
N ALA A 331 -18.66 -7.04 92.55
CA ALA A 331 -18.93 -8.06 91.55
C ALA A 331 -19.76 -7.53 90.38
N LYS A 332 -20.75 -6.65 90.64
CA LYS A 332 -21.51 -5.97 89.57
C LYS A 332 -20.61 -5.09 88.70
N ASN A 333 -19.74 -4.28 89.32
CA ASN A 333 -18.80 -3.42 88.58
C ASN A 333 -17.83 -4.24 87.72
N ILE A 334 -17.28 -5.34 88.27
CA ILE A 334 -16.41 -6.25 87.53
C ILE A 334 -17.17 -6.88 86.35
N THR A 335 -18.42 -7.31 86.56
CA THR A 335 -19.24 -7.92 85.50
C THR A 335 -19.48 -6.94 84.34
N GLU A 336 -19.77 -5.68 84.65
CA GLU A 336 -19.91 -4.61 83.64
C GLU A 336 -18.59 -4.39 82.89
N ARG A 337 -17.46 -4.35 83.60
CA ARG A 337 -16.14 -4.15 82.97
C ARG A 337 -15.67 -5.35 82.15
N VAL A 338 -16.00 -6.58 82.57
CA VAL A 338 -15.76 -7.81 81.79
C VAL A 338 -16.61 -7.82 80.53
N SER A 339 -17.87 -7.39 80.61
CA SER A 339 -18.75 -7.24 79.44
C SER A 339 -18.17 -6.24 78.42
N MET A 340 -17.74 -5.06 78.88
CA MET A 340 -17.09 -4.07 78.02
C MET A 340 -15.75 -4.56 77.44
N ALA A 341 -14.94 -5.29 78.21
CA ALA A 341 -13.69 -5.87 77.73
C ALA A 341 -13.95 -6.96 76.67
N THR A 342 -15.00 -7.77 76.85
CA THR A 342 -15.41 -8.81 75.91
C THR A 342 -15.93 -8.21 74.60
N ALA A 343 -16.73 -7.15 74.68
CA ALA A 343 -17.18 -6.38 73.51
C ALA A 343 -16.00 -5.73 72.76
N SER A 344 -15.01 -5.21 73.50
CA SER A 344 -13.79 -4.64 72.91
C SER A 344 -12.88 -5.71 72.26
N SER A 345 -12.88 -6.92 72.79
CA SER A 345 -12.12 -8.07 72.26
C SER A 345 -12.64 -8.55 70.89
N GLN A 346 -13.95 -8.42 70.63
CA GLN A 346 -14.52 -8.71 69.30
C GLN A 346 -14.05 -7.72 68.22
N VAL A 347 -13.59 -6.52 68.61
CA VAL A 347 -12.97 -5.51 67.72
C VAL A 347 -11.46 -5.72 67.54
N LEU A 348 -10.84 -6.60 68.35
CA LEU A 348 -9.42 -6.96 68.28
C LEU A 348 -9.13 -8.16 67.37
N ILE A 349 -10.15 -8.73 66.72
CA ILE A 349 -9.97 -9.72 65.66
C ILE A 349 -9.19 -9.03 64.54
N PRO A 350 -8.01 -9.54 64.15
CA PRO A 350 -7.19 -8.88 63.15
C PRO A 350 -7.91 -8.86 61.80
N GLU A 351 -8.43 -7.71 61.38
CA GLU A 351 -8.60 -7.39 59.95
C GLU A 351 -7.21 -7.17 59.31
N ILE A 352 -6.29 -8.10 59.51
CA ILE A 352 -5.13 -8.19 58.62
C ILE A 352 -5.64 -9.03 57.47
N ASN A 353 -6.27 -8.37 56.50
CA ASN A 353 -6.54 -8.99 55.22
C ASN A 353 -5.17 -9.25 54.55
N LEU A 354 -4.55 -10.38 54.89
CA LEU A 354 -3.28 -10.82 54.34
C LEU A 354 -3.39 -11.11 52.83
N ASN A 355 -4.58 -11.12 52.23
CA ASN A 355 -4.73 -11.22 50.78
C ASN A 355 -4.33 -9.93 50.03
N ASP A 356 -4.08 -8.83 50.75
CA ASP A 356 -3.42 -7.62 50.20
C ASP A 356 -1.88 -7.77 50.23
N THR A 357 -1.40 -9.01 50.12
CA THR A 357 0.02 -9.40 50.07
C THR A 357 0.71 -8.79 48.87
N PHE A 358 2.04 -8.68 48.97
CA PHE A 358 2.92 -8.41 47.82
C PHE A 358 2.72 -9.39 46.65
N ASP A 359 1.91 -10.44 46.79
CA ASP A 359 1.57 -11.39 45.73
C ASP A 359 0.84 -10.71 44.54
N THR A 360 0.15 -9.59 44.77
CA THR A 360 -0.41 -8.76 43.68
C THR A 360 0.60 -7.81 43.05
N PHE A 361 1.76 -7.61 43.67
CA PHE A 361 2.86 -6.79 43.16
C PHE A 361 3.87 -7.69 42.42
N ALA A 362 3.41 -8.33 41.36
CA ALA A 362 4.27 -9.09 40.46
C ALA A 362 5.06 -8.14 39.56
N LEU A 363 6.39 -8.16 39.71
CA LEU A 363 7.29 -7.47 38.78
C LEU A 363 7.46 -8.35 37.54
N ASP A 364 6.64 -8.13 36.53
CA ASP A 364 6.80 -8.75 35.21
C ASP A 364 7.46 -7.75 34.26
N PHE A 365 8.73 -8.02 33.93
CA PHE A 365 9.50 -7.24 32.94
C PHE A 365 9.67 -7.99 31.62
N SER A 366 8.89 -9.06 31.38
CA SER A 366 9.07 -9.92 30.21
C SER A 366 8.86 -9.16 28.89
N ARG A 367 7.91 -8.21 28.86
CA ARG A 367 7.66 -7.35 27.69
C ARG A 367 8.83 -6.41 27.44
N GLU A 368 9.29 -5.69 28.46
CA GLU A 368 10.40 -4.74 28.37
C GLU A 368 11.71 -5.44 28.01
N LYS A 369 11.95 -6.62 28.59
CA LYS A 369 13.12 -7.45 28.25
C LYS A 369 13.09 -7.86 26.78
N LYS A 370 11.93 -8.28 26.27
CA LYS A 370 11.77 -8.63 24.85
C LYS A 370 11.98 -7.41 23.94
N LEU A 371 11.55 -6.22 24.35
CA LEU A 371 11.82 -4.98 23.60
C LEU A 371 13.32 -4.66 23.56
N LEU A 372 14.05 -4.84 24.67
CA LEU A 372 15.51 -4.64 24.72
C LEU A 372 16.27 -5.72 23.94
N GLU A 373 15.83 -6.98 23.96
CA GLU A 373 16.43 -8.08 23.18
C GLU A 373 16.23 -7.89 21.67
N CYS A 374 15.20 -7.14 21.26
CA CYS A 374 14.92 -6.78 19.86
C CYS A 374 15.56 -5.45 19.42
N LEU A 375 16.43 -4.82 20.23
CA LEU A 375 17.17 -3.63 19.81
C LEU A 375 18.10 -3.99 18.64
N ASP A 376 17.78 -3.46 17.47
CA ASP A 376 18.54 -3.64 16.24
C ASP A 376 18.70 -2.27 15.54
N TYR A 377 19.52 -2.20 14.49
CA TYR A 377 19.69 -0.96 13.72
C TYR A 377 18.35 -0.47 13.17
N LEU A 378 18.11 0.84 13.24
CA LEU A 378 16.89 1.43 12.70
C LEU A 378 16.82 1.17 11.19
N THR A 379 15.78 0.49 10.73
CA THR A 379 15.45 0.32 9.32
C THR A 379 14.28 1.22 8.93
N ALA A 380 14.11 1.48 7.62
CA ALA A 380 12.91 2.14 7.13
C ALA A 380 11.65 1.38 7.62
N PRO A 381 10.54 2.07 7.92
CA PRO A 381 9.35 1.42 8.47
C PRO A 381 8.77 0.41 7.50
N ASN A 382 7.98 -0.56 7.99
CA ASN A 382 7.25 -1.45 7.11
C ASN A 382 6.30 -0.66 6.17
N PRO A 383 6.07 -1.13 4.93
CA PRO A 383 5.12 -0.50 4.02
C PRO A 383 3.74 -0.33 4.69
N PRO A 384 3.16 0.89 4.72
CA PRO A 384 1.81 1.07 5.22
C PRO A 384 0.81 0.44 4.25
N THR A 385 -0.37 0.07 4.75
CA THR A 385 -1.44 -0.54 3.94
C THR A 385 -2.65 0.38 3.90
N ILE A 386 -3.05 0.83 2.71
CA ILE A 386 -4.29 1.62 2.52
C ILE A 386 -5.48 0.70 2.77
N ARG A 387 -6.41 1.16 3.62
CA ARG A 387 -7.64 0.47 4.00
C ARG A 387 -8.80 1.07 3.20
N GLU A 388 -8.98 0.62 1.96
CA GLU A 388 -10.00 1.16 1.05
C GLU A 388 -11.41 1.11 1.65
N GLU A 389 -11.70 0.11 2.48
CA GLU A 389 -12.99 -0.05 3.17
C GLU A 389 -13.25 1.00 4.27
N LEU A 390 -12.21 1.69 4.74
CA LEU A 390 -12.32 2.78 5.71
C LEU A 390 -12.27 4.15 5.02
N CYS A 391 -11.91 4.19 3.73
CA CYS A 391 -11.82 5.44 2.99
C CYS A 391 -13.21 6.00 2.69
N THR A 392 -13.32 7.33 2.68
CA THR A 392 -14.58 8.02 2.36
C THR A 392 -14.35 9.00 1.23
N ALA A 393 -15.35 9.16 0.36
CA ALA A 393 -15.28 10.08 -0.78
C ALA A 393 -16.53 10.96 -0.83
N SER A 394 -16.31 12.23 -1.17
CA SER A 394 -17.33 13.18 -1.59
C SER A 394 -17.12 13.51 -3.08
N TYR A 395 -17.76 14.56 -3.58
CA TYR A 395 -17.58 14.98 -4.97
C TYR A 395 -16.26 15.72 -5.22
N ASP A 396 -15.63 16.29 -4.18
CA ASP A 396 -14.38 17.06 -4.30
C ASP A 396 -13.33 16.69 -3.24
N THR A 397 -13.63 15.72 -2.38
CA THR A 397 -12.73 15.26 -1.32
C THR A 397 -12.64 13.74 -1.25
N ILE A 398 -11.47 13.23 -0.87
CA ILE A 398 -11.26 11.83 -0.51
C ILE A 398 -10.48 11.79 0.80
N THR A 399 -11.02 11.10 1.81
CA THR A 399 -10.30 10.76 3.04
C THR A 399 -9.70 9.38 2.90
N VAL A 400 -8.38 9.33 2.84
CA VAL A 400 -7.60 8.08 2.73
C VAL A 400 -7.22 7.62 4.12
N HIS A 401 -7.47 6.36 4.43
CA HIS A 401 -7.08 5.71 5.69
C HIS A 401 -6.06 4.60 5.43
N TRP A 402 -5.08 4.43 6.32
CA TRP A 402 -4.08 3.37 6.24
C TRP A 402 -3.71 2.82 7.61
N THR A 403 -3.00 1.69 7.64
CA THR A 403 -2.46 1.07 8.84
C THR A 403 -0.96 0.80 8.69
N SER A 404 -0.22 0.84 9.79
CA SER A 404 1.19 0.44 9.87
C SER A 404 1.36 -0.58 10.98
N ASP A 405 2.04 -1.69 10.70
CA ASP A 405 2.25 -2.76 11.69
C ASP A 405 3.20 -2.34 12.83
N ASP A 406 4.03 -1.32 12.58
CA ASP A 406 4.96 -0.75 13.57
C ASP A 406 4.84 0.78 13.59
N GLU A 407 3.79 1.28 14.24
CA GLU A 407 3.54 2.73 14.38
C GLU A 407 4.65 3.45 15.16
N PHE A 408 5.35 2.75 16.06
CA PHE A 408 6.40 3.36 16.88
C PHE A 408 7.66 3.71 16.06
N SER A 409 7.90 2.97 14.97
CA SER A 409 9.01 3.25 14.06
C SER A 409 8.76 4.41 13.10
N VAL A 410 7.51 4.87 12.93
CA VAL A 410 7.13 5.88 11.93
C VAL A 410 7.20 7.29 12.49
N VAL A 411 8.02 8.14 11.89
CA VAL A 411 8.11 9.57 12.26
C VAL A 411 7.01 10.38 11.56
N SER A 412 6.73 10.09 10.30
CA SER A 412 5.67 10.76 9.52
C SER A 412 5.28 9.95 8.29
N TYR A 413 4.13 10.28 7.73
CA TYR A 413 3.68 9.81 6.43
C TYR A 413 3.77 10.90 5.36
N GLU A 414 3.94 10.48 4.12
CA GLU A 414 3.76 11.29 2.91
C GLU A 414 2.69 10.63 2.06
N LEU A 415 1.64 11.37 1.71
CA LEU A 415 0.59 10.91 0.80
C LEU A 415 0.88 11.48 -0.60
N GLN A 416 0.91 10.61 -1.59
CA GLN A 416 1.05 10.96 -3.00
C GLN A 416 -0.21 10.57 -3.76
N TYR A 417 -0.72 11.43 -4.62
CA TYR A 417 -1.87 11.09 -5.48
C TYR A 417 -1.82 11.70 -6.87
N THR A 418 -2.50 11.06 -7.82
CA THR A 418 -2.66 11.53 -9.21
C THR A 418 -3.94 10.99 -9.84
N ILE A 419 -4.40 11.61 -10.91
CA ILE A 419 -5.59 11.20 -11.66
C ILE A 419 -5.30 9.88 -12.40
N PHE A 420 -6.20 8.91 -12.30
CA PHE A 420 -6.14 7.67 -13.04
C PHE A 420 -6.77 7.83 -14.42
N THR A 421 -5.94 7.93 -15.46
CA THR A 421 -6.39 7.89 -16.85
C THR A 421 -6.29 6.43 -17.34
N GLY A 422 -7.40 5.78 -17.66
CA GLY A 422 -7.45 4.33 -17.96
C GLY A 422 -6.53 3.83 -19.10
N GLN A 423 -5.97 4.74 -19.91
CA GLN A 423 -4.95 4.43 -20.93
C GLN A 423 -3.51 4.43 -20.39
N ALA A 424 -3.25 5.04 -19.24
CA ALA A 424 -1.95 5.05 -18.61
C ALA A 424 -1.79 3.80 -17.73
N ASN A 425 -0.80 2.99 -18.04
CA ASN A 425 -0.38 1.93 -17.13
C ASN A 425 -0.10 2.59 -15.76
N VAL A 426 -0.63 2.07 -14.64
CA VAL A 426 -0.34 2.60 -13.28
C VAL A 426 1.19 2.72 -13.07
N VAL A 427 1.92 1.79 -13.71
CA VAL A 427 3.38 1.71 -13.79
C VAL A 427 4.02 2.87 -14.58
N SER A 428 3.30 3.53 -15.48
CA SER A 428 3.73 4.72 -16.23
C SER A 428 3.50 6.01 -15.44
N LEU A 429 2.39 6.10 -14.70
CA LEU A 429 2.08 7.26 -13.86
C LEU A 429 3.04 7.39 -12.67
N CYS A 430 3.46 6.28 -12.05
CA CYS A 430 4.46 6.30 -10.97
C CYS A 430 5.89 6.69 -11.42
N ASN A 431 6.10 7.06 -12.70
CA ASN A 431 7.42 7.38 -13.27
C ASN A 431 7.62 8.85 -13.59
N SER A 432 6.53 9.60 -13.76
CA SER A 432 6.60 11.04 -13.92
C SER A 432 6.52 11.65 -12.53
N ALA A 433 7.69 11.92 -11.93
CA ALA A 433 7.77 12.60 -10.64
C ALA A 433 6.98 13.93 -10.63
N ASP A 434 6.83 14.57 -11.79
CA ASP A 434 6.11 15.83 -11.97
C ASP A 434 4.57 15.71 -12.03
N SER A 435 4.00 14.50 -12.01
CA SER A 435 2.55 14.29 -12.12
C SER A 435 1.86 13.93 -10.81
N TRP A 436 2.61 13.81 -9.72
CA TRP A 436 2.07 13.47 -8.40
C TRP A 436 1.92 14.71 -7.54
N MET A 437 0.73 14.86 -6.96
CA MET A 437 0.50 15.78 -5.87
C MET A 437 1.03 15.13 -4.59
N ILE A 438 1.81 15.88 -3.80
CA ILE A 438 2.49 15.37 -2.61
C ILE A 438 2.02 16.14 -1.37
N VAL A 439 1.59 15.40 -0.36
CA VAL A 439 1.26 15.90 0.97
C VAL A 439 2.24 15.31 1.97
N PRO A 440 3.28 16.06 2.37
CA PRO A 440 4.29 15.58 3.30
C PRO A 440 3.85 15.76 4.77
N ASN A 441 4.62 15.15 5.69
CA ASN A 441 4.57 15.40 7.14
C ASN A 441 3.25 15.08 7.85
N ILE A 442 2.51 14.08 7.36
CA ILE A 442 1.27 13.64 7.99
C ILE A 442 1.62 12.82 9.25
N LYS A 443 1.02 13.14 10.40
CA LYS A 443 1.26 12.45 11.68
C LYS A 443 0.19 11.44 12.05
N GLN A 444 -0.93 11.47 11.34
CA GLN A 444 -2.09 10.62 11.58
C GLN A 444 -2.12 9.50 10.55
N ASN A 445 -2.89 8.44 10.80
CA ASN A 445 -3.07 7.32 9.88
C ASN A 445 -4.18 7.57 8.83
N HIS A 446 -4.54 8.83 8.63
CA HIS A 446 -5.51 9.25 7.64
C HIS A 446 -5.22 10.68 7.18
N TYR A 447 -5.71 11.02 6.00
CA TYR A 447 -5.66 12.39 5.48
C TYR A 447 -6.79 12.63 4.48
N THR A 448 -7.42 13.81 4.58
CA THR A 448 -8.45 14.26 3.65
C THR A 448 -7.84 15.16 2.60
N VAL A 449 -7.86 14.71 1.35
CA VAL A 449 -7.47 15.52 0.19
C VAL A 449 -8.67 16.32 -0.28
N HIS A 450 -8.47 17.60 -0.56
CA HIS A 450 -9.50 18.55 -1.00
C HIS A 450 -9.25 19.05 -2.43
N GLY A 451 -10.30 19.55 -3.09
CA GLY A 451 -10.20 20.17 -4.42
C GLY A 451 -9.98 19.15 -5.54
N LEU A 452 -10.43 17.92 -5.35
CA LEU A 452 -10.38 16.88 -6.37
C LEU A 452 -11.46 17.12 -7.43
N GLN A 453 -11.15 16.78 -8.67
CA GLN A 453 -12.14 16.73 -9.75
C GLN A 453 -13.21 15.69 -9.44
N SER A 454 -14.48 16.07 -9.58
CA SER A 454 -15.63 15.20 -9.35
C SER A 454 -15.72 14.07 -10.36
N GLY A 455 -16.35 12.94 -9.98
CA GLY A 455 -16.53 11.80 -10.89
C GLY A 455 -15.23 11.17 -11.38
N THR A 456 -14.09 11.49 -10.78
CA THR A 456 -12.76 11.12 -11.26
C THR A 456 -12.14 10.03 -10.39
N LYS A 457 -11.42 9.10 -11.03
CA LYS A 457 -10.65 8.05 -10.36
C LYS A 457 -9.24 8.58 -10.06
N TYR A 458 -8.73 8.26 -8.88
CA TYR A 458 -7.41 8.66 -8.40
C TYR A 458 -6.63 7.44 -7.91
N ILE A 459 -5.31 7.51 -8.03
CA ILE A 459 -4.39 6.58 -7.38
C ILE A 459 -3.74 7.29 -6.20
N PHE A 460 -3.70 6.61 -5.06
CA PHE A 460 -3.04 7.06 -3.84
C PHE A 460 -1.90 6.11 -3.45
N ILE A 461 -0.78 6.68 -2.98
CA ILE A 461 0.34 5.95 -2.40
C ILE A 461 0.69 6.63 -1.07
N VAL A 462 0.81 5.86 0.00
CA VAL A 462 1.26 6.35 1.31
C VAL A 462 2.68 5.89 1.54
N LYS A 463 3.58 6.78 1.92
CA LYS A 463 4.93 6.43 2.37
C LYS A 463 5.03 6.58 3.88
N ALA A 464 5.50 5.54 4.56
CA ALA A 464 5.93 5.65 5.95
C ALA A 464 7.40 6.06 5.98
N ILE A 465 7.74 7.06 6.80
CA ILE A 465 9.06 7.70 6.82
C ILE A 465 9.59 7.72 8.26
N ASN A 466 10.86 7.35 8.42
CA ASN A 466 11.62 7.54 9.66
C ASN A 466 13.06 7.99 9.38
N GLN A 467 13.91 8.03 10.41
CA GLN A 467 15.30 8.47 10.25
C GLN A 467 16.15 7.54 9.36
N ALA A 468 15.76 6.29 9.19
CA ALA A 468 16.47 5.30 8.37
C ALA A 468 16.01 5.26 6.91
N GLY A 469 14.87 5.85 6.58
CA GLY A 469 14.38 5.95 5.20
C GLY A 469 12.86 5.87 5.10
N SER A 470 12.37 5.40 3.96
CA SER A 470 10.94 5.27 3.71
C SER A 470 10.56 3.99 2.94
N ARG A 471 9.32 3.56 3.13
CA ARG A 471 8.67 2.49 2.35
C ARG A 471 7.29 2.94 1.92
N SER A 472 6.92 2.57 0.70
CA SER A 472 5.65 2.96 0.06
C SER A 472 4.64 1.83 0.14
N SER A 473 3.37 2.17 0.31
CA SER A 473 2.24 1.24 0.19
C SER A 473 2.11 0.73 -1.24
N GLU A 474 1.38 -0.37 -1.42
CA GLU A 474 0.78 -0.66 -2.72
C GLU A 474 -0.21 0.47 -3.09
N PRO A 475 -0.42 0.76 -4.40
CA PRO A 475 -1.30 1.84 -4.81
C PRO A 475 -2.78 1.54 -4.52
N GLY A 476 -3.46 2.42 -3.80
CA GLY A 476 -4.90 2.37 -3.58
C GLY A 476 -5.67 3.14 -4.66
N LYS A 477 -6.79 2.60 -5.14
CA LYS A 477 -7.60 3.24 -6.18
C LYS A 477 -8.91 3.73 -5.59
N LEU A 478 -9.08 5.05 -5.52
CA LEU A 478 -10.26 5.67 -4.94
C LEU A 478 -10.91 6.60 -5.96
N LYS A 479 -12.22 6.81 -5.85
CA LYS A 479 -12.99 7.66 -6.77
C LYS A 479 -13.75 8.73 -6.00
N THR A 480 -13.78 9.94 -6.53
CA THR A 480 -14.72 10.97 -6.08
C THR A 480 -16.13 10.65 -6.59
N ASN A 481 -17.15 11.03 -5.84
CA ASN A 481 -18.55 10.89 -6.23
C ASN A 481 -18.95 11.87 -7.33
N SER A 482 -20.14 11.65 -7.89
CA SER A 482 -20.73 12.54 -8.90
C SER A 482 -20.96 13.94 -8.32
N GLN A 483 -20.70 14.98 -9.12
CA GLN A 483 -21.04 16.35 -8.76
C GLN A 483 -22.54 16.49 -8.45
N PRO A 484 -22.95 16.88 -7.22
CA PRO A 484 -24.34 17.11 -6.91
C PRO A 484 -24.84 18.37 -7.63
N PHE A 485 -26.08 18.33 -8.12
CA PHE A 485 -26.74 19.46 -8.75
C PHE A 485 -28.20 19.56 -8.32
N LYS A 486 -28.78 20.75 -8.54
CA LYS A 486 -30.19 21.07 -8.30
C LYS A 486 -30.81 21.63 -9.58
N LEU A 487 -32.14 21.62 -9.64
CA LEU A 487 -32.89 22.28 -10.70
C LEU A 487 -32.73 23.80 -10.55
N ASP A 488 -32.42 24.50 -11.64
CA ASP A 488 -32.30 25.96 -11.63
C ASP A 488 -33.66 26.63 -11.91
N PRO A 489 -34.29 27.30 -10.91
CA PRO A 489 -35.57 27.97 -11.10
C PRO A 489 -35.51 29.14 -12.11
N LYS A 490 -34.33 29.70 -12.39
CA LYS A 490 -34.16 30.79 -13.37
C LYS A 490 -34.32 30.27 -14.80
N SER A 491 -33.88 29.04 -15.05
CA SER A 491 -34.05 28.34 -16.33
C SER A 491 -35.47 27.81 -16.55
N ALA A 492 -36.21 27.48 -15.48
CA ALA A 492 -37.48 26.77 -15.55
C ALA A 492 -38.55 27.49 -16.38
N HIS A 493 -39.24 26.79 -17.27
CA HIS A 493 -40.37 27.35 -18.02
C HIS A 493 -41.47 27.87 -17.07
N ARG A 494 -42.17 28.94 -17.45
CA ARG A 494 -43.21 29.61 -16.61
C ARG A 494 -44.35 28.70 -16.12
N LYS A 495 -44.64 27.62 -16.83
CA LYS A 495 -45.65 26.60 -16.47
C LYS A 495 -45.09 25.47 -15.59
N LEU A 496 -43.85 25.60 -15.15
CA LEU A 496 -43.23 24.67 -14.21
C LEU A 496 -43.07 25.33 -12.86
N LYS A 497 -43.25 24.53 -11.82
CA LYS A 497 -42.96 24.87 -10.45
C LYS A 497 -41.87 23.94 -9.95
N VAL A 498 -40.79 24.55 -9.47
CA VAL A 498 -39.68 23.85 -8.82
C VAL A 498 -39.94 23.87 -7.32
N SER A 499 -39.74 22.74 -6.64
CA SER A 499 -39.88 22.61 -5.18
C SER A 499 -38.87 23.46 -4.42
N HIS A 500 -39.12 23.72 -3.13
CA HIS A 500 -38.26 24.56 -2.29
C HIS A 500 -36.82 24.03 -2.15
N ASP A 501 -36.64 22.71 -2.17
CA ASP A 501 -35.33 22.05 -2.14
C ASP A 501 -34.62 22.04 -3.51
N ASN A 502 -35.32 22.48 -4.57
CA ASN A 502 -34.91 22.46 -5.97
C ASN A 502 -34.60 21.05 -6.53
N LEU A 503 -35.27 20.01 -6.02
CA LEU A 503 -35.09 18.62 -6.47
C LEU A 503 -36.29 18.07 -7.24
N THR A 504 -37.46 18.69 -7.13
CA THR A 504 -38.68 18.25 -7.81
C THR A 504 -39.18 19.34 -8.74
N VAL A 505 -39.55 18.96 -9.96
CA VAL A 505 -40.24 19.82 -10.92
C VAL A 505 -41.60 19.24 -11.24
N GLU A 506 -42.62 20.08 -11.14
CA GLU A 506 -44.00 19.74 -11.47
C GLU A 506 -44.58 20.76 -12.45
N ARG A 507 -45.57 20.34 -13.24
CA ARG A 507 -46.33 21.27 -14.07
C ARG A 507 -47.34 22.01 -13.20
N ASP A 508 -47.27 23.33 -13.21
CA ASP A 508 -48.22 24.21 -12.53
C ASP A 508 -49.19 24.79 -13.57
N GLU A 509 -50.45 24.35 -13.50
CA GLU A 509 -51.51 24.81 -14.41
C GLU A 509 -52.06 26.20 -14.04
N SER A 510 -51.72 26.72 -12.86
CA SER A 510 -52.22 27.99 -12.31
C SER A 510 -51.27 29.17 -12.49
N SER A 511 -50.03 28.94 -12.94
CA SER A 511 -48.97 29.95 -13.02
C SER A 511 -49.18 30.97 -14.15
N SER A 512 -49.34 32.25 -13.78
CA SER A 512 -49.37 33.42 -14.67
C SER A 512 -48.13 34.32 -14.56
N LYS A 513 -47.02 33.82 -13.99
CA LYS A 513 -45.83 34.63 -13.69
C LYS A 513 -45.12 35.11 -14.97
N LYS A 514 -45.05 36.43 -15.18
CA LYS A 514 -44.18 37.09 -16.16
C LYS A 514 -42.80 37.33 -15.53
N SER A 515 -41.77 36.67 -16.04
CA SER A 515 -40.37 36.95 -15.70
C SER A 515 -39.53 36.77 -16.97
N HIS A 516 -38.84 37.84 -17.37
CA HIS A 516 -38.02 37.91 -18.58
C HIS A 516 -36.55 37.60 -18.28
N THR A 517 -36.27 36.43 -17.70
CA THR A 517 -34.89 35.95 -17.59
C THR A 517 -34.46 35.32 -18.92
N PRO A 518 -33.36 35.77 -19.55
CA PRO A 518 -32.92 35.26 -20.87
C PRO A 518 -32.54 33.77 -20.86
N GLU A 519 -32.24 33.21 -19.69
CA GLU A 519 -31.87 31.80 -19.49
C GLU A 519 -33.09 30.85 -19.47
N ARG A 520 -34.31 31.39 -19.50
CA ARG A 520 -35.55 30.63 -19.33
C ARG A 520 -35.94 29.85 -20.59
N PHE A 521 -36.46 28.64 -20.42
CA PHE A 521 -37.21 27.97 -21.49
C PHE A 521 -38.50 28.74 -21.80
N THR A 522 -38.71 29.09 -23.07
CA THR A 522 -39.81 29.99 -23.53
C THR A 522 -40.76 29.34 -24.53
N SER A 523 -40.47 28.11 -24.98
CA SER A 523 -41.27 27.38 -25.97
C SER A 523 -42.73 27.23 -25.55
N GLN A 524 -43.66 27.46 -26.48
CA GLN A 524 -45.09 27.23 -26.21
C GLN A 524 -45.46 25.75 -26.03
N GLY A 525 -44.62 24.83 -26.54
CA GLY A 525 -44.84 23.39 -26.50
C GLY A 525 -43.78 22.59 -25.73
N SER A 526 -42.78 23.23 -25.12
CA SER A 526 -41.68 22.59 -24.37
C SER A 526 -41.57 23.17 -22.98
N TYR A 527 -41.91 22.39 -21.95
CA TYR A 527 -41.84 22.85 -20.57
C TYR A 527 -40.54 22.33 -19.95
N GLY A 528 -39.45 23.06 -20.18
CA GLY A 528 -38.10 22.66 -19.78
C GLY A 528 -37.57 23.32 -18.51
N VAL A 529 -36.64 22.66 -17.84
CA VAL A 529 -35.81 23.17 -16.74
C VAL A 529 -34.41 22.52 -16.85
N ALA A 530 -33.36 23.28 -16.56
CA ALA A 530 -31.98 22.80 -16.53
C ALA A 530 -31.48 22.66 -15.10
N GLY A 531 -30.46 21.82 -14.91
CA GLY A 531 -29.64 21.80 -13.71
C GLY A 531 -28.79 23.05 -13.58
N ASN A 532 -28.38 23.37 -12.35
CA ASN A 532 -27.55 24.54 -12.03
C ASN A 532 -26.04 24.29 -12.15
N VAL A 533 -25.62 23.09 -12.58
CA VAL A 533 -24.23 22.68 -12.72
C VAL A 533 -23.98 22.28 -14.17
N PHE A 534 -22.83 22.69 -14.69
CA PHE A 534 -22.28 22.23 -15.95
C PHE A 534 -21.14 21.26 -15.67
N ILE A 535 -21.16 20.11 -16.33
CA ILE A 535 -20.19 19.03 -16.20
C ILE A 535 -19.31 19.04 -17.45
N ASP A 536 -18.00 19.00 -17.26
CA ASP A 536 -16.99 19.14 -18.32
C ASP A 536 -15.86 18.10 -18.25
N SER A 537 -15.97 17.13 -17.35
CA SER A 537 -14.97 16.08 -17.11
C SER A 537 -15.59 14.97 -16.26
N GLY A 538 -14.95 13.79 -16.22
CA GLY A 538 -15.27 12.72 -15.29
C GLY A 538 -16.52 11.89 -15.64
N ARG A 539 -16.83 10.95 -14.75
CA ARG A 539 -18.02 10.08 -14.83
C ARG A 539 -19.02 10.45 -13.74
N HIS A 540 -20.27 10.69 -14.14
CA HIS A 540 -21.32 11.19 -13.27
C HIS A 540 -22.57 10.32 -13.38
N TYR A 541 -23.17 10.02 -12.24
CA TYR A 541 -24.41 9.27 -12.15
C TYR A 541 -25.46 10.03 -11.32
N TRP A 542 -26.69 10.07 -11.84
CA TRP A 542 -27.86 10.56 -11.11
C TRP A 542 -29.09 9.79 -11.54
N GLU A 543 -30.13 9.84 -10.70
CA GLU A 543 -31.39 9.15 -10.95
C GLU A 543 -32.55 10.13 -11.01
N VAL A 544 -33.58 9.79 -11.78
CA VAL A 544 -34.82 10.55 -11.87
C VAL A 544 -35.98 9.64 -11.53
N VAL A 545 -36.72 9.99 -10.48
CA VAL A 545 -37.94 9.33 -10.06
C VAL A 545 -39.11 9.86 -10.90
N ILE A 546 -39.76 8.94 -11.60
CA ILE A 546 -40.90 9.22 -12.48
C ILE A 546 -42.18 9.05 -11.65
N SER A 547 -42.61 10.10 -10.98
CA SER A 547 -43.74 10.09 -10.04
C SER A 547 -45.11 10.02 -10.75
N GLY A 548 -45.32 8.96 -11.55
CA GLY A 548 -46.51 8.76 -12.37
C GLY A 548 -46.59 9.63 -13.62
N SER A 549 -45.52 10.38 -13.95
CA SER A 549 -45.44 11.15 -15.19
C SER A 549 -45.37 10.20 -16.40
N THR A 550 -46.20 10.47 -17.41
CA THR A 550 -46.21 9.71 -18.67
C THR A 550 -45.74 10.54 -19.86
N TRP A 551 -45.49 11.83 -19.65
CA TRP A 551 -45.07 12.79 -20.66
C TRP A 551 -43.88 13.60 -20.15
N TYR A 552 -42.67 13.20 -20.53
CA TYR A 552 -41.44 13.87 -20.14
C TYR A 552 -40.28 13.60 -21.11
N ALA A 553 -39.22 14.41 -21.01
CA ALA A 553 -37.90 14.05 -21.52
C ALA A 553 -36.83 14.31 -20.45
N ILE A 554 -35.85 13.41 -20.37
CA ILE A 554 -34.73 13.46 -19.42
C ILE A 554 -33.46 13.33 -20.24
N GLY A 555 -32.49 14.23 -20.04
CA GLY A 555 -31.30 14.21 -20.86
C GLY A 555 -30.24 15.23 -20.48
N LEU A 556 -29.39 15.52 -21.45
CA LEU A 556 -28.27 16.45 -21.38
C LEU A 556 -28.40 17.50 -22.47
N ALA A 557 -27.92 18.71 -22.20
CA ALA A 557 -27.82 19.77 -23.20
C ALA A 557 -26.57 20.62 -22.98
N TYR A 558 -26.00 21.15 -24.06
CA TYR A 558 -25.00 22.21 -23.94
C TYR A 558 -25.64 23.52 -23.47
N LYS A 559 -24.82 24.42 -22.92
CA LYS A 559 -25.25 25.78 -22.59
C LYS A 559 -25.81 26.53 -23.81
N SER A 560 -25.25 26.24 -24.98
CA SER A 560 -25.63 26.80 -26.28
C SER A 560 -26.94 26.24 -26.85
N ALA A 561 -27.53 25.21 -26.23
CA ALA A 561 -28.74 24.57 -26.76
C ALA A 561 -29.94 25.53 -26.79
N PRO A 562 -30.68 25.61 -27.92
CA PRO A 562 -31.88 26.43 -28.04
C PRO A 562 -32.92 26.16 -26.94
N LYS A 563 -33.31 27.20 -26.20
CA LYS A 563 -34.30 27.12 -25.10
C LYS A 563 -35.77 27.18 -25.57
N HIS A 564 -36.00 27.35 -26.87
CA HIS A 564 -37.34 27.41 -27.47
C HIS A 564 -37.74 26.11 -28.20
N GLU A 565 -36.85 25.12 -28.25
CA GLU A 565 -37.07 23.81 -28.89
C GLU A 565 -37.27 22.67 -27.87
N TRP A 566 -37.59 21.47 -28.37
CA TRP A 566 -37.64 20.26 -27.55
C TRP A 566 -36.24 19.68 -27.37
N ILE A 567 -35.96 19.14 -26.18
CA ILE A 567 -34.70 18.44 -25.93
C ILE A 567 -34.57 17.26 -26.91
N GLY A 568 -33.39 17.15 -27.53
CA GLY A 568 -33.06 16.16 -28.56
C GLY A 568 -33.40 16.60 -29.99
N LYS A 569 -34.10 17.72 -30.22
CA LYS A 569 -34.43 18.17 -31.59
C LYS A 569 -33.29 18.88 -32.33
N ASN A 570 -32.22 19.24 -31.63
CA ASN A 570 -31.03 19.85 -32.20
C ASN A 570 -29.79 19.00 -31.86
N SER A 571 -28.66 19.34 -32.48
CA SER A 571 -27.36 18.68 -32.27
C SER A 571 -26.73 18.97 -30.90
N ALA A 572 -27.28 19.89 -30.12
CA ALA A 572 -26.73 20.31 -28.82
C ALA A 572 -27.45 19.66 -27.61
N SER A 573 -28.29 18.65 -27.84
CA SER A 573 -29.01 17.95 -26.77
C SER A 573 -29.30 16.47 -27.08
N TRP A 574 -29.37 15.67 -26.03
CA TRP A 574 -29.62 14.21 -26.06
C TRP A 574 -30.64 13.87 -24.98
N ALA A 575 -31.68 13.11 -25.30
CA ALA A 575 -32.71 12.79 -24.32
C ALA A 575 -33.37 11.43 -24.51
N LEU A 576 -33.76 10.83 -23.39
CA LEU A 576 -34.77 9.79 -23.31
C LEU A 576 -36.13 10.44 -23.10
N CYS A 577 -37.11 10.08 -23.93
CA CYS A 577 -38.42 10.70 -23.98
C CYS A 577 -39.52 9.65 -23.80
N ARG A 578 -40.54 10.00 -23.01
CA ARG A 578 -41.78 9.23 -22.89
C ARG A 578 -42.96 10.10 -23.30
N CYS A 579 -43.82 9.56 -24.17
CA CYS A 579 -45.12 10.14 -24.50
C CYS A 579 -46.18 9.03 -24.43
N HIS A 580 -46.98 9.03 -23.36
CA HIS A 580 -47.88 7.92 -23.00
C HIS A 580 -47.13 6.59 -22.87
N ASN A 581 -47.34 5.67 -23.83
CA ASN A 581 -46.72 4.36 -23.89
C ASN A 581 -45.56 4.32 -24.90
N ASN A 582 -45.33 5.40 -25.64
CA ASN A 582 -44.25 5.48 -26.60
C ASN A 582 -42.98 5.97 -25.92
N TRP A 583 -41.91 5.23 -26.08
CA TRP A 583 -40.59 5.55 -25.57
C TRP A 583 -39.62 5.70 -26.72
N VAL A 584 -38.89 6.81 -26.74
CA VAL A 584 -37.88 7.08 -27.75
C VAL A 584 -36.67 7.71 -27.10
N VAL A 585 -35.51 7.45 -27.67
CA VAL A 585 -34.33 8.30 -27.47
C VAL A 585 -34.21 9.26 -28.64
N ARG A 586 -33.86 10.52 -28.37
CA ARG A 586 -33.86 11.60 -29.35
C ARG A 586 -32.56 12.39 -29.32
N HIS A 587 -31.97 12.60 -30.50
CA HIS A 587 -30.84 13.49 -30.74
C HIS A 587 -30.85 14.02 -32.17
N ASN A 588 -30.52 15.30 -32.37
CA ASN A 588 -30.48 15.96 -33.68
C ASN A 588 -31.76 15.75 -34.53
N GLY A 589 -32.92 15.74 -33.88
CA GLY A 589 -34.22 15.53 -34.52
C GLY A 589 -34.52 14.07 -34.90
N LYS A 590 -33.56 13.17 -34.77
CA LYS A 590 -33.75 11.73 -35.00
C LYS A 590 -34.31 11.06 -33.74
N GLU A 591 -35.33 10.24 -33.91
CA GLU A 591 -35.95 9.44 -32.86
C GLU A 591 -35.68 7.96 -33.10
N ILE A 592 -35.27 7.25 -32.05
CA ILE A 592 -35.08 5.80 -32.07
C ILE A 592 -36.01 5.22 -31.00
N PRO A 593 -36.97 4.34 -31.36
CA PRO A 593 -37.85 3.71 -30.40
C PRO A 593 -37.07 2.77 -29.48
N ILE A 594 -37.46 2.73 -28.22
CA ILE A 594 -36.96 1.77 -27.21
C ILE A 594 -38.15 1.13 -26.51
N GLU A 595 -37.93 -0.03 -25.88
CA GLU A 595 -38.99 -0.78 -25.17
C GLU A 595 -38.64 -1.01 -23.69
N PRO A 596 -38.74 0.02 -22.83
CA PRO A 596 -38.54 -0.13 -21.39
C PRO A 596 -39.66 -0.96 -20.74
N SER A 597 -39.40 -1.46 -19.53
CA SER A 597 -40.42 -2.13 -18.71
C SER A 597 -41.65 -1.22 -18.51
N PRO A 598 -42.89 -1.77 -18.60
CA PRO A 598 -44.11 -1.00 -18.34
C PRO A 598 -44.18 -0.45 -16.90
N HIS A 599 -43.36 -0.99 -16.00
CA HIS A 599 -43.24 -0.57 -14.61
C HIS A 599 -41.99 0.26 -14.31
N LEU A 600 -41.35 0.86 -15.33
CA LEU A 600 -40.21 1.77 -15.13
C LEU A 600 -40.61 2.97 -14.26
N ARG A 601 -40.05 3.02 -13.04
CA ARG A 601 -40.30 4.09 -12.05
C ARG A 601 -39.11 5.01 -11.85
N ARG A 602 -37.92 4.59 -12.24
CA ARG A 602 -36.68 5.34 -12.02
C ARG A 602 -35.71 5.16 -13.16
N VAL A 603 -35.27 6.28 -13.73
CA VAL A 603 -34.28 6.29 -14.82
C VAL A 603 -32.95 6.72 -14.23
N GLY A 604 -31.94 5.87 -14.34
CA GLY A 604 -30.54 6.19 -14.05
C GLY A 604 -29.87 6.77 -15.29
N ILE A 605 -29.04 7.79 -15.11
CA ILE A 605 -28.28 8.42 -16.18
C ILE A 605 -26.81 8.38 -15.79
N LEU A 606 -26.01 7.71 -16.61
CA LEU A 606 -24.56 7.66 -16.49
C LEU A 606 -23.95 8.50 -17.61
N LEU A 607 -23.36 9.64 -17.25
CA LEU A 607 -22.52 10.44 -18.13
C LEU A 607 -21.08 10.00 -17.95
N ASP A 608 -20.43 9.58 -19.03
CA ASP A 608 -18.99 9.40 -19.10
C ASP A 608 -18.45 10.50 -20.04
N TYR A 609 -18.11 11.66 -19.45
CA TYR A 609 -17.68 12.80 -20.25
C TYR A 609 -16.32 12.51 -20.91
N ASP A 610 -15.43 11.85 -20.19
CA ASP A 610 -14.06 11.56 -20.62
C ASP A 610 -14.01 10.57 -21.80
N ASN A 611 -14.84 9.53 -21.78
CA ASN A 611 -14.95 8.57 -22.90
C ASN A 611 -16.03 8.94 -23.92
N GLY A 612 -16.74 10.05 -23.71
CA GLY A 612 -17.71 10.55 -24.66
C GLY A 612 -18.96 9.68 -24.77
N SER A 613 -19.65 9.40 -23.67
CA SER A 613 -20.95 8.70 -23.74
C SER A 613 -21.95 9.17 -22.69
N VAL A 614 -23.25 8.97 -22.98
CA VAL A 614 -24.33 9.05 -21.98
C VAL A 614 -25.24 7.84 -22.13
N ALA A 615 -25.41 7.10 -21.04
CA ALA A 615 -26.21 5.88 -20.98
C ALA A 615 -27.40 6.06 -20.03
N PHE A 616 -28.53 5.45 -20.41
CA PHE A 616 -29.78 5.45 -19.67
C PHE A 616 -30.09 4.03 -19.17
N TYR A 617 -30.55 3.92 -17.94
CA TYR A 617 -30.83 2.65 -17.27
C TYR A 617 -32.19 2.67 -16.56
N ASP A 618 -32.84 1.51 -16.47
CA ASP A 618 -33.79 1.24 -15.40
C ASP A 618 -32.99 1.05 -14.10
N ALA A 619 -32.98 2.08 -13.26
CA ALA A 619 -32.15 2.11 -12.06
C ALA A 619 -32.55 1.05 -11.02
N LEU A 620 -33.82 0.65 -10.97
CA LEU A 620 -34.30 -0.33 -9.98
C LEU A 620 -33.97 -1.76 -10.40
N ASN A 621 -34.02 -2.04 -11.69
CA ASN A 621 -33.79 -3.38 -12.23
C ASN A 621 -32.38 -3.55 -12.82
N SER A 622 -31.55 -2.50 -12.79
CA SER A 622 -30.20 -2.48 -13.37
C SER A 622 -30.17 -2.86 -14.86
N VAL A 623 -31.21 -2.47 -15.61
CA VAL A 623 -31.36 -2.81 -17.04
C VAL A 623 -30.91 -1.63 -17.89
N HIS A 624 -29.99 -1.87 -18.83
CA HIS A 624 -29.60 -0.88 -19.84
C HIS A 624 -30.76 -0.58 -20.79
N LEU A 625 -31.01 0.71 -21.05
CA LEU A 625 -32.06 1.16 -21.97
C LEU A 625 -31.45 1.62 -23.30
N TYR A 626 -30.45 2.50 -23.24
CA TYR A 626 -29.80 3.06 -24.43
C TYR A 626 -28.50 3.80 -24.08
N THR A 627 -27.55 3.87 -25.02
CA THR A 627 -26.34 4.70 -24.92
C THR A 627 -26.18 5.58 -26.15
N PHE A 628 -25.88 6.87 -25.94
CA PHE A 628 -25.33 7.73 -26.99
C PHE A 628 -23.82 7.80 -26.87
N ASP A 629 -23.13 7.57 -27.98
CA ASP A 629 -21.72 7.93 -28.13
C ASP A 629 -21.63 9.39 -28.63
N ILE A 630 -20.87 10.21 -27.91
CA ILE A 630 -20.84 11.66 -28.06
C ILE A 630 -19.41 12.17 -28.01
N THR A 631 -19.00 12.92 -29.02
CA THR A 631 -17.78 13.74 -28.92
C THR A 631 -18.13 15.08 -28.27
N PHE A 632 -17.96 15.20 -26.95
CA PHE A 632 -18.34 16.42 -26.24
C PHE A 632 -17.44 17.60 -26.63
N SER A 633 -18.05 18.69 -27.12
CA SER A 633 -17.33 19.93 -27.47
C SER A 633 -17.47 21.05 -26.44
N GLN A 634 -18.41 20.93 -25.50
CA GLN A 634 -18.74 21.94 -24.49
C GLN A 634 -19.22 21.26 -23.21
N PRO A 635 -19.13 21.94 -22.05
CA PRO A 635 -19.76 21.46 -20.83
C PRO A 635 -21.26 21.19 -21.02
N VAL A 636 -21.74 20.09 -20.46
CA VAL A 636 -23.15 19.65 -20.53
C VAL A 636 -23.86 19.90 -19.21
N CYS A 637 -25.15 20.20 -19.26
CA CYS A 637 -25.99 20.26 -18.07
C CYS A 637 -27.16 19.26 -18.16
N PRO A 638 -27.51 18.58 -17.05
CA PRO A 638 -28.74 17.82 -16.96
C PRO A 638 -29.95 18.70 -17.28
N THR A 639 -30.82 18.23 -18.17
CA THR A 639 -31.97 19.01 -18.64
C THR A 639 -33.22 18.12 -18.68
N PHE A 640 -34.33 18.67 -18.25
CA PHE A 640 -35.58 17.94 -18.04
C PHE A 640 -36.75 18.71 -18.66
N THR A 641 -37.71 17.99 -19.24
CA THR A 641 -39.00 18.55 -19.64
C THR A 641 -40.14 17.72 -19.06
N VAL A 642 -41.19 18.38 -18.55
CA VAL A 642 -42.31 17.71 -17.86
C VAL A 642 -43.64 18.30 -18.31
N TRP A 643 -44.54 17.45 -18.82
CA TRP A 643 -45.87 17.87 -19.26
C TRP A 643 -47.01 17.41 -18.34
N ASN A 644 -46.78 16.43 -17.48
CA ASN A 644 -47.73 16.02 -16.45
C ASN A 644 -47.04 15.49 -15.20
N LYS A 645 -47.74 15.61 -14.05
CA LYS A 645 -47.26 15.19 -12.73
C LYS A 645 -45.92 15.85 -12.40
N CYS A 646 -44.98 15.11 -11.84
CA CYS A 646 -43.66 15.62 -11.45
C CYS A 646 -42.54 14.63 -11.73
N LEU A 647 -41.32 15.17 -11.80
CA LEU A 647 -40.07 14.42 -11.78
C LEU A 647 -39.25 14.89 -10.56
N THR A 648 -38.62 13.93 -9.88
CA THR A 648 -37.72 14.22 -8.75
C THR A 648 -36.32 13.70 -9.07
N ILE A 649 -35.30 14.56 -8.97
CA ILE A 649 -33.90 14.20 -9.20
C ILE A 649 -33.23 13.72 -7.90
N ILE A 650 -32.39 12.70 -8.02
CA ILE A 650 -31.51 12.20 -6.97
C ILE A 650 -30.08 12.35 -7.48
N THR A 651 -29.33 13.27 -6.90
CA THR A 651 -27.99 13.69 -7.39
C THR A 651 -26.91 13.44 -6.35
N GLY A 652 -25.64 13.53 -6.75
CA GLY A 652 -24.51 13.24 -5.87
C GLY A 652 -24.32 11.75 -5.56
N LEU A 653 -24.96 10.88 -6.34
CA LEU A 653 -24.88 9.43 -6.14
C LEU A 653 -23.51 8.90 -6.55
N PRO A 654 -22.96 7.89 -5.84
CA PRO A 654 -21.86 7.11 -6.36
C PRO A 654 -22.33 6.34 -7.60
N ILE A 655 -21.42 6.10 -8.55
CA ILE A 655 -21.70 5.21 -9.68
C ILE A 655 -21.88 3.79 -9.12
N PRO A 656 -23.02 3.12 -9.37
CA PRO A 656 -23.26 1.75 -8.93
C PRO A 656 -22.16 0.80 -9.45
N ASP A 657 -21.70 -0.11 -8.60
CA ASP A 657 -20.55 -0.98 -8.92
C ASP A 657 -20.74 -1.80 -10.21
N HIS A 658 -21.97 -2.25 -10.49
CA HIS A 658 -22.30 -3.00 -11.70
C HIS A 658 -22.18 -2.16 -12.99
N LEU A 659 -22.25 -0.82 -12.90
CA LEU A 659 -22.05 0.11 -14.02
C LEU A 659 -20.60 0.62 -14.11
N ASP A 660 -19.79 0.40 -13.08
CA ASP A 660 -18.39 0.79 -13.06
C ASP A 660 -17.47 -0.24 -13.75
N CYS A 661 -17.97 -1.46 -13.99
CA CYS A 661 -17.23 -2.60 -14.54
C CYS A 661 -17.04 -2.63 -16.08
N THR A 662 -17.30 -1.54 -16.80
CA THR A 662 -17.22 -1.52 -18.28
C THR A 662 -15.81 -1.52 -18.88
N GLU A 663 -14.77 -1.91 -18.13
CA GLU A 663 -13.43 -2.22 -18.67
C GLU A 663 -13.28 -3.70 -19.10
N GLN A 664 -14.38 -4.45 -19.26
CA GLN A 664 -14.33 -5.80 -19.85
C GLN A 664 -14.47 -5.76 -21.38
N LEU A 665 -13.29 -5.82 -22.03
CA LEU A 665 -12.99 -6.38 -23.36
C LEU A 665 -13.50 -5.62 -24.60
N PRO A 666 -12.70 -5.65 -25.68
CA PRO A 666 -12.95 -6.62 -26.74
C PRO A 666 -12.13 -7.91 -26.63
#